data_AF-A0A3B1C8T9-F1
#
_entry.id   AF-A0A3B1C8T9-F1
#
_cell.length_a   1.000
_cell.length_b   1.000
_cell.length_c   1.000
_cell.angle_alpha   90.00
_cell.angle_beta   90.00
_cell.angle_gamma   90.00
#
_symmetry.space_group_name_H-M   'P 1'
#
loop_
_entity.id
_entity.type
_entity.pdbx_description
1 polymer ?
#
loop_
_entity_poly.entity_id
_entity_poly.type
_entity_poly.pdbx_seq_one_letter_code
_entity_poly.pdbx_strand_id
1 'polypeptide(L)'
;MRRISILLVLSLLFFFSCKSEDSPTAPATTPSSIGTLSISPNGILVSDDSKIQVTLTVPPEVVLADSTVRLVRLNSSNSEELAFLYDNGNLANGDEILGDNIYSAIVDIRENSIGEVSLQVLARIKGQTVDQKSETKILTVYSNLTSEEFDDIVKTQDEAADKLDQLMNNNINNFETAFNETVAWLKSNSKVGSVETDGSTSIRIKYSSGLHGGIIISKEDADGNIVTKGGFTVGDRKKNSKIPVYKQTRGSNEYYTSTKSTSINKVSDLDPQLIGNRNVLIYAPFEAAFGVDMRPTIETILKQSDYEFEVTSLINQDANVAAFYNATNYGLVIMDTHGSGGKEFGTGEVVDTNAAVYKSTYKAMLKAGKLAIWKNMSISITGSVKKKADIYAIRASFISSLAGKFPNSVIFNGSCESTMAQDLSDAFTGKGAKTYYGFDKVVNTTFCAQMSDTVVKRLAVDLMDTFDAWEAKSDPVAPKAAFDMDGELDIHYPSSLINGDFEFGKLDGWTKVGDGRVISQLGTQSPTGGKFMGIISTGLGYTTATGKIFQSFRIEKNQTTLIIKWNFLSEEFLEFINSQYQDYFRIYIKVKNGPENVLVSKTIDQIASDYGAKKFNQEDGEVPQPGNLVFVSPAVSFDVGDVYMTNWVTATYDISGYQDKVVTLVLEAGDVGDSIYDTAILLDDISVK
;
A
#
# COMPACT_ATOMS: atom_id res chain seq x y z
N MET A 1 37.52 -11.67 -64.57
CA MET A 1 37.39 -13.12 -64.75
C MET A 1 37.45 -13.76 -63.37
N ARG A 2 36.31 -14.28 -62.90
CA ARG A 2 36.06 -14.72 -61.52
C ARG A 2 35.89 -16.24 -61.48
N ARG A 3 36.31 -16.76 -60.32
CA ARG A 3 36.34 -18.13 -59.79
C ARG A 3 35.08 -18.96 -60.02
N ILE A 4 35.24 -20.27 -60.16
CA ILE A 4 34.20 -21.27 -59.85
C ILE A 4 34.87 -22.42 -59.07
N SER A 5 34.44 -22.57 -57.82
CA SER A 5 34.66 -23.75 -56.97
C SER A 5 33.36 -24.54 -56.95
N ILE A 6 33.42 -25.81 -57.31
CA ILE A 6 32.35 -26.80 -57.09
C ILE A 6 33.04 -27.98 -56.42
N LEU A 7 32.71 -28.25 -55.16
CA LEU A 7 33.10 -29.48 -54.49
C LEU A 7 31.81 -30.27 -54.20
N LEU A 8 31.84 -31.49 -54.73
CA LEU A 8 30.75 -32.44 -54.82
C LEU A 8 30.58 -33.22 -53.50
N VAL A 9 29.33 -33.45 -53.15
CA VAL A 9 28.81 -34.29 -52.07
C VAL A 9 29.21 -35.76 -52.26
N LEU A 10 29.67 -36.44 -51.21
CA LEU A 10 29.75 -37.90 -51.17
C LEU A 10 29.03 -38.44 -49.92
N SER A 11 27.92 -39.12 -50.18
CA SER A 11 27.11 -39.92 -49.29
C SER A 11 27.81 -41.22 -48.90
N LEU A 12 27.81 -41.58 -47.61
CA LEU A 12 28.10 -42.94 -47.16
C LEU A 12 26.97 -43.41 -46.21
N LEU A 13 26.18 -44.35 -46.74
CA LEU A 13 25.21 -45.16 -46.00
C LEU A 13 25.97 -46.32 -45.33
N PHE A 14 25.82 -46.46 -44.01
CA PHE A 14 25.96 -47.75 -43.32
C PHE A 14 24.76 -47.93 -42.39
N PHE A 15 23.93 -48.92 -42.70
CA PHE A 15 22.95 -49.49 -41.78
C PHE A 15 23.65 -50.57 -40.94
N PHE A 16 23.50 -50.54 -39.61
CA PHE A 16 23.20 -51.73 -38.79
C PHE A 16 22.61 -51.31 -37.43
N SER A 17 21.69 -52.16 -36.97
CA SER A 17 20.61 -51.96 -35.99
C SER A 17 21.02 -51.85 -34.50
N CYS A 18 20.27 -51.01 -33.78
CA CYS A 18 19.82 -51.05 -32.38
C CYS A 18 20.62 -51.81 -31.29
N LYS A 19 21.03 -51.07 -30.26
CA LYS A 19 20.61 -51.30 -28.86
C LYS A 19 20.69 -50.01 -28.03
N SER A 20 19.71 -49.87 -27.15
CA SER A 20 19.35 -48.77 -26.26
C SER A 20 20.40 -48.41 -25.22
N GLU A 21 20.57 -47.11 -24.96
CA GLU A 21 20.49 -46.46 -23.62
C GLU A 21 20.93 -45.00 -23.75
N ASP A 22 19.97 -44.07 -23.81
CA ASP A 22 20.20 -42.67 -23.46
C ASP A 22 19.12 -42.28 -22.45
N SER A 23 19.57 -42.04 -21.22
CA SER A 23 18.71 -41.56 -20.12
C SER A 23 18.32 -40.11 -20.37
N PRO A 24 17.09 -39.72 -20.00
CA PRO A 24 16.55 -38.39 -20.31
C PRO A 24 17.29 -37.31 -19.54
N THR A 25 17.58 -36.21 -20.24
CA THR A 25 17.91 -34.91 -19.66
C THR A 25 16.92 -34.59 -18.54
N ALA A 26 17.44 -34.25 -17.36
CA ALA A 26 16.63 -33.87 -16.21
C ALA A 26 15.59 -32.80 -16.60
N PRO A 27 14.33 -32.89 -16.13
CA PRO A 27 13.35 -31.87 -16.41
C PRO A 27 13.78 -30.53 -15.83
N ALA A 28 13.42 -29.45 -16.53
CA ALA A 28 13.43 -28.12 -15.97
C ALA A 28 12.73 -28.12 -14.59
N THR A 29 13.37 -27.51 -13.59
CA THR A 29 12.81 -27.31 -12.26
C THR A 29 11.44 -26.66 -12.37
N THR A 30 10.39 -27.42 -12.04
CA THR A 30 9.01 -26.95 -11.90
C THR A 30 8.98 -25.77 -10.91
N PRO A 31 8.25 -24.68 -11.16
CA PRO A 31 8.11 -23.60 -10.19
C PRO A 31 7.56 -24.18 -8.89
N SER A 32 8.34 -24.08 -7.82
CA SER A 32 8.18 -24.84 -6.57
C SER A 32 7.17 -24.24 -5.59
N SER A 33 6.23 -23.43 -6.05
CA SER A 33 5.25 -22.76 -5.17
C SER A 33 3.85 -22.83 -5.75
N ILE A 34 2.89 -23.39 -4.98
CA ILE A 34 1.44 -23.36 -5.30
C ILE A 34 0.82 -21.96 -5.19
N GLY A 35 1.56 -20.99 -4.68
CA GLY A 35 1.07 -19.64 -4.44
C GLY A 35 1.98 -18.83 -3.55
N THR A 36 1.56 -17.62 -3.25
CA THR A 36 2.23 -16.70 -2.32
C THR A 36 1.53 -16.79 -0.98
N LEU A 37 2.30 -17.06 0.08
CA LEU A 37 1.75 -17.19 1.43
C LEU A 37 1.90 -15.85 2.16
N SER A 38 0.88 -15.43 2.88
CA SER A 38 0.96 -14.27 3.78
C SER A 38 0.40 -14.63 5.15
N ILE A 39 0.99 -14.03 6.18
CA ILE A 39 0.55 -14.19 7.56
C ILE A 39 0.48 -12.81 8.22
N SER A 40 -0.57 -12.57 9.00
CA SER A 40 -0.77 -11.31 9.71
C SER A 40 -1.45 -11.57 11.07
N PRO A 41 -0.87 -11.13 12.20
CA PRO A 41 0.49 -10.61 12.32
C PRO A 41 1.53 -11.70 12.03
N ASN A 42 2.75 -11.29 11.66
CA ASN A 42 3.88 -12.21 11.46
C ASN A 42 4.74 -12.40 12.73
N GLY A 43 4.22 -12.02 13.90
CA GLY A 43 4.89 -12.21 15.18
C GLY A 43 3.91 -12.15 16.36
N ILE A 44 4.14 -12.98 17.37
CA ILE A 44 3.28 -13.18 18.54
C ILE A 44 4.09 -13.19 19.84
N LEU A 45 3.40 -13.14 20.98
CA LEU A 45 4.03 -13.24 22.30
C LEU A 45 3.96 -14.66 22.85
N VAL A 46 5.00 -15.06 23.55
CA VAL A 46 5.08 -16.35 24.24
C VAL A 46 3.95 -16.45 25.28
N SER A 47 3.29 -17.61 25.31
CA SER A 47 2.17 -17.94 26.19
C SER A 47 0.90 -17.10 26.02
N ASP A 48 0.80 -16.28 24.98
CA ASP A 48 -0.43 -15.57 24.61
C ASP A 48 -1.17 -16.35 23.52
N ASP A 49 -2.49 -16.44 23.65
CA ASP A 49 -3.35 -16.98 22.59
C ASP A 49 -3.50 -15.90 21.52
N SER A 50 -2.91 -16.14 20.35
CA SER A 50 -2.82 -15.16 19.28
C SER A 50 -3.55 -15.63 18.05
N LYS A 51 -4.42 -14.77 17.49
CA LYS A 51 -5.05 -15.01 16.19
C LYS A 51 -4.14 -14.52 15.08
N ILE A 52 -3.86 -15.39 14.12
CA ILE A 52 -3.21 -15.02 12.86
C ILE A 52 -4.16 -15.29 11.69
N GLN A 53 -4.26 -14.32 10.79
CA GLN A 53 -4.84 -14.54 9.47
C GLN A 53 -3.74 -15.09 8.57
N VAL A 54 -4.06 -16.17 7.87
CA VAL A 54 -3.19 -16.83 6.90
C VAL A 54 -3.91 -16.81 5.57
N THR A 55 -3.25 -16.29 4.55
CA THR A 55 -3.82 -16.19 3.20
C THR A 55 -2.83 -16.75 2.19
N LEU A 56 -3.29 -17.70 1.36
CA LEU A 56 -2.57 -18.23 0.22
C LEU A 56 -3.21 -17.68 -1.06
N THR A 57 -2.49 -16.82 -1.76
CA THR A 57 -2.89 -16.35 -3.10
C THR A 57 -2.35 -17.31 -4.15
N VAL A 58 -3.26 -18.00 -4.83
CA VAL A 58 -2.94 -19.02 -5.83
C VAL A 58 -2.97 -18.39 -7.23
N PRO A 59 -2.00 -18.69 -8.11
CA PRO A 59 -2.04 -18.19 -9.49
C PRO A 59 -3.28 -18.71 -10.23
N PRO A 60 -3.95 -17.90 -11.07
CA PRO A 60 -5.20 -18.29 -11.73
C PRO A 60 -5.14 -19.58 -12.57
N GLU A 61 -3.96 -19.96 -13.06
CA GLU A 61 -3.74 -21.20 -13.80
C GLU A 61 -3.62 -22.46 -12.92
N VAL A 62 -3.52 -22.30 -11.61
CA VAL A 62 -3.36 -23.39 -10.66
C VAL A 62 -4.71 -23.65 -9.98
N VAL A 63 -5.34 -24.76 -10.35
CA VAL A 63 -6.56 -25.21 -9.67
C VAL A 63 -6.18 -26.17 -8.56
N LEU A 64 -6.41 -25.80 -7.30
CA LEU A 64 -6.19 -26.68 -6.17
C LEU A 64 -7.38 -27.63 -5.96
N ALA A 65 -7.15 -28.71 -5.23
CA ALA A 65 -8.22 -29.51 -4.66
C ALA A 65 -8.52 -28.97 -3.25
N ASP A 66 -9.58 -28.20 -3.11
CA ASP A 66 -9.88 -27.35 -1.94
C ASP A 66 -9.77 -28.12 -0.61
N SER A 67 -10.32 -29.33 -0.56
CA SER A 67 -10.26 -30.26 0.59
C SER A 67 -8.84 -30.67 1.04
N THR A 68 -7.80 -30.25 0.32
CA THR A 68 -6.40 -30.60 0.61
C THR A 68 -5.56 -29.41 1.05
N VAL A 69 -6.09 -28.19 0.96
CA VAL A 69 -5.35 -26.95 1.25
C VAL A 69 -5.24 -26.77 2.76
N ARG A 70 -4.03 -26.96 3.27
CA ARG A 70 -3.79 -26.97 4.72
C ARG A 70 -2.52 -26.24 5.11
N LEU A 71 -2.63 -25.43 6.16
CA LEU A 71 -1.50 -24.85 6.86
C LEU A 71 -0.80 -25.92 7.68
N VAL A 72 0.51 -25.99 7.55
CA VAL A 72 1.34 -26.84 8.38
C VAL A 72 2.45 -26.04 9.08
N ARG A 73 2.75 -26.44 10.31
CA ARG A 73 4.00 -26.12 11.00
C ARG A 73 5.09 -27.09 10.55
N LEU A 74 6.26 -26.58 10.20
CA LEU A 74 7.43 -27.38 9.88
C LEU A 74 8.26 -27.63 11.15
N ASN A 75 8.55 -28.89 11.43
CA ASN A 75 9.47 -29.35 12.46
C ASN A 75 10.72 -29.98 11.80
N SER A 76 11.75 -30.29 12.59
CA SER A 76 13.07 -30.77 12.12
C SER A 76 13.05 -32.01 11.21
N SER A 77 11.94 -32.76 11.14
CA SER A 77 11.78 -33.89 10.20
C SER A 77 10.34 -34.15 9.72
N ASN A 78 9.33 -33.45 10.25
CA ASN A 78 7.91 -33.69 10.00
C ASN A 78 7.14 -32.37 9.89
N SER A 79 5.93 -32.41 9.36
CA SER A 79 4.97 -31.30 9.37
C SER A 79 3.79 -31.63 10.29
N GLU A 80 3.33 -30.66 11.06
CA GLU A 80 2.11 -30.73 11.87
C GLU A 80 1.02 -29.87 11.23
N GLU A 81 -0.17 -30.43 10.98
CA GLU A 81 -1.29 -29.67 10.43
C GLU A 81 -1.89 -28.75 11.50
N LEU A 82 -2.08 -27.47 11.14
CA LEU A 82 -2.65 -26.46 12.04
C LEU A 82 -4.11 -26.14 11.69
N ALA A 83 -4.40 -25.98 10.39
CA ALA A 83 -5.73 -25.60 9.91
C ALA A 83 -5.89 -25.91 8.42
N PHE A 84 -7.13 -26.00 7.95
CA PHE A 84 -7.48 -25.89 6.54
C PHE A 84 -7.65 -24.42 6.16
N LEU A 85 -7.29 -24.08 4.91
CA LEU A 85 -7.64 -22.79 4.32
C LEU A 85 -8.77 -23.00 3.32
N TYR A 86 -9.61 -21.98 3.17
CA TYR A 86 -10.82 -22.05 2.36
C TYR A 86 -10.90 -20.86 1.41
N ASP A 87 -11.40 -21.12 0.22
CA ASP A 87 -11.80 -20.14 -0.81
C ASP A 87 -13.31 -20.32 -0.97
N ASN A 88 -14.07 -19.85 0.01
CA ASN A 88 -15.50 -20.12 0.21
C ASN A 88 -16.38 -18.89 0.49
N GLY A 89 -15.84 -17.68 0.42
CA GLY A 89 -16.52 -16.42 0.72
C GLY A 89 -16.99 -16.26 2.17
N ASN A 90 -16.38 -16.98 3.13
CA ASN A 90 -16.80 -16.91 4.53
C ASN A 90 -15.87 -16.04 5.39
N LEU A 91 -16.32 -14.83 5.71
CA LEU A 91 -15.55 -13.88 6.54
C LEU A 91 -15.10 -14.42 7.90
N ALA A 92 -15.78 -15.43 8.46
CA ALA A 92 -15.37 -16.03 9.74
C ALA A 92 -14.03 -16.76 9.67
N ASN A 93 -13.61 -17.24 8.50
CA ASN A 93 -12.29 -17.79 8.26
C ASN A 93 -11.34 -16.79 7.56
N GLY A 94 -11.80 -15.55 7.33
CA GLY A 94 -11.05 -14.49 6.69
C GLY A 94 -11.08 -14.54 5.16
N ASP A 95 -11.94 -15.36 4.56
CA ASP A 95 -12.11 -15.44 3.12
C ASP A 95 -13.26 -14.56 2.63
N GLU A 96 -12.97 -13.65 1.69
CA GLU A 96 -13.87 -12.57 1.31
C GLU A 96 -14.72 -12.90 0.08
N ILE A 97 -14.20 -13.68 -0.89
CA ILE A 97 -14.86 -13.94 -2.16
C ILE A 97 -14.73 -15.41 -2.51
N LEU A 98 -15.88 -16.07 -2.75
CA LEU A 98 -15.92 -17.46 -3.17
C LEU A 98 -15.33 -17.65 -4.57
N GLY A 99 -14.29 -18.48 -4.64
CA GLY A 99 -13.67 -18.99 -5.86
C GLY A 99 -12.70 -18.01 -6.52
N ASP A 100 -12.16 -17.03 -5.79
CA ASP A 100 -11.26 -16.01 -6.35
C ASP A 100 -9.77 -16.44 -6.38
N ASN A 101 -9.49 -17.68 -5.98
CA ASN A 101 -8.16 -18.28 -5.79
C ASN A 101 -7.36 -17.70 -4.62
N ILE A 102 -8.03 -17.05 -3.67
CA ILE A 102 -7.46 -16.64 -2.40
C ILE A 102 -8.01 -17.59 -1.33
N TYR A 103 -7.12 -18.37 -0.71
CA TYR A 103 -7.50 -19.30 0.35
C TYR A 103 -7.13 -18.68 1.69
N SER A 104 -8.07 -18.60 2.63
CA SER A 104 -7.84 -17.97 3.92
C SER A 104 -8.22 -18.84 5.13
N ALA A 105 -7.55 -18.57 6.24
CA ALA A 105 -7.88 -19.12 7.56
C ALA A 105 -7.51 -18.12 8.67
N ILE A 106 -8.33 -18.04 9.71
CA ILE A 106 -7.98 -17.41 10.99
C ILE A 106 -7.61 -18.53 11.96
N VAL A 107 -6.36 -18.55 12.41
CA VAL A 107 -5.79 -19.63 13.22
C VAL A 107 -5.38 -19.11 14.59
N ASP A 108 -5.85 -19.77 15.65
CA ASP A 108 -5.37 -19.53 17.02
C ASP A 108 -4.04 -20.27 17.22
N ILE A 109 -2.97 -19.53 17.53
CA ILE A 109 -1.64 -20.08 17.81
C ILE A 109 -1.20 -19.64 19.21
N ARG A 110 -0.69 -20.62 19.96
CA ARG A 110 -0.06 -20.42 21.27
C ARG A 110 1.29 -21.12 21.29
N GLU A 111 2.33 -20.38 21.64
CA GLU A 111 3.70 -20.89 21.71
C GLU A 111 4.25 -20.74 23.13
N ASN A 112 4.81 -21.81 23.69
CA ASN A 112 5.27 -21.83 25.08
C ASN A 112 6.76 -21.48 25.22
N SER A 113 7.46 -21.25 24.12
CA SER A 113 8.87 -20.86 24.09
C SER A 113 9.12 -19.79 23.04
N ILE A 114 10.08 -18.90 23.32
CA ILE A 114 10.61 -17.93 22.35
C ILE A 114 11.26 -18.70 21.20
N GLY A 115 11.09 -18.21 19.97
CA GLY A 115 11.69 -18.84 18.80
C GLY A 115 11.01 -18.46 17.50
N GLU A 116 11.16 -19.32 16.50
CA GLU A 116 10.57 -19.16 15.18
C GLU A 116 9.73 -20.38 14.84
N VAL A 117 8.54 -20.13 14.30
CA VAL A 117 7.62 -21.16 13.81
C VAL A 117 7.61 -21.05 12.29
N SER A 118 8.10 -22.09 11.62
CA SER A 118 8.07 -22.18 10.16
C SER A 118 6.70 -22.68 9.70
N LEU A 119 6.00 -21.87 8.91
CA LEU A 119 4.67 -22.13 8.37
C LEU A 119 4.73 -22.32 6.86
N GLN A 120 3.99 -23.30 6.35
CA GLN A 120 3.88 -23.57 4.91
C GLN A 120 2.48 -24.09 4.62
N VAL A 121 1.95 -23.82 3.41
CA VAL A 121 0.72 -24.45 2.95
C VAL A 121 1.05 -25.63 2.06
N LEU A 122 0.36 -26.75 2.29
CA LEU A 122 0.38 -27.94 1.45
C LEU A 122 -0.97 -28.06 0.75
N ALA A 123 -0.97 -28.35 -0.54
CA ALA A 123 -2.19 -28.61 -1.30
C ALA A 123 -1.90 -29.47 -2.53
N ARG A 124 -2.91 -30.18 -3.03
CA ARG A 124 -2.83 -30.87 -4.33
C ARG A 124 -3.35 -29.95 -5.42
N ILE A 125 -2.63 -29.91 -6.53
CA ILE A 125 -3.17 -29.40 -7.78
C ILE A 125 -4.16 -30.44 -8.31
N LYS A 126 -5.35 -30.02 -8.74
CA LYS A 126 -6.39 -30.89 -9.26
C LYS A 126 -5.84 -31.77 -10.40
N GLY A 127 -6.06 -33.07 -10.29
CA GLY A 127 -5.50 -34.06 -11.23
C GLY A 127 -4.10 -34.59 -10.87
N GLN A 128 -3.44 -34.02 -9.84
CA GLN A 128 -2.21 -34.56 -9.27
C GLN A 128 -2.50 -35.34 -7.98
N THR A 129 -1.63 -36.31 -7.68
CA THR A 129 -1.74 -37.16 -6.47
C THR A 129 -0.78 -36.76 -5.36
N VAL A 130 0.12 -35.81 -5.62
CA VAL A 130 1.17 -35.40 -4.69
C VAL A 130 0.91 -33.96 -4.25
N ASP A 131 1.10 -33.72 -2.96
CA ASP A 131 0.98 -32.37 -2.40
C ASP A 131 2.17 -31.52 -2.85
N GLN A 132 1.85 -30.34 -3.34
CA GLN A 132 2.78 -29.27 -3.64
C GLN A 132 2.81 -28.29 -2.46
N LYS A 133 3.84 -27.45 -2.42
CA LYS A 133 4.17 -26.60 -1.28
C LYS A 133 4.07 -25.14 -1.66
N SER A 134 3.69 -24.27 -0.73
CA SER A 134 3.92 -22.82 -0.86
C SER A 134 5.34 -22.45 -0.45
N GLU A 135 5.70 -21.16 -0.58
CA GLU A 135 6.82 -20.61 0.17
C GLU A 135 6.63 -20.81 1.70
N THR A 136 7.74 -20.89 2.42
CA THR A 136 7.73 -20.93 3.89
C THR A 136 7.69 -19.52 4.45
N LYS A 137 6.80 -19.25 5.40
CA LYS A 137 6.78 -18.02 6.19
C LYS A 137 7.17 -18.28 7.63
N ILE A 138 7.82 -17.31 8.25
CA ILE A 138 8.29 -17.39 9.63
C ILE A 138 7.37 -16.55 10.51
N LEU A 139 6.77 -17.20 11.50
CA LEU A 139 6.09 -16.55 12.61
C LEU A 139 7.06 -16.48 13.79
N THR A 140 7.47 -15.28 14.18
CA THR A 140 8.41 -15.10 15.30
C THR A 140 7.65 -15.03 16.63
N VAL A 141 8.12 -15.79 17.63
CA VAL A 141 7.59 -15.79 18.99
C VAL A 141 8.51 -14.99 19.89
N TYR A 142 8.02 -13.87 20.39
CA TYR A 142 8.77 -12.97 21.26
C TYR A 142 8.48 -13.25 22.73
N SER A 143 9.41 -12.88 23.62
CA SER A 143 9.08 -12.80 25.05
C SER A 143 8.00 -11.76 25.30
N ASN A 144 7.20 -11.95 26.35
CA ASN A 144 6.22 -10.94 26.75
C ASN A 144 6.92 -9.65 27.19
N LEU A 145 6.30 -8.50 26.89
CA LEU A 145 6.76 -7.21 27.40
C LEU A 145 6.33 -7.07 28.87
N THR A 146 7.32 -7.08 29.76
CA THR A 146 7.12 -6.92 31.20
C THR A 146 6.85 -5.47 31.57
N SER A 147 6.17 -5.25 32.70
CA SER A 147 5.96 -3.89 33.23
C SER A 147 7.27 -3.20 33.61
N GLU A 148 8.28 -3.95 34.06
CA GLU A 148 9.61 -3.42 34.39
C GLU A 148 10.33 -2.92 33.13
N GLU A 149 10.35 -3.70 32.06
CA GLU A 149 10.95 -3.26 30.78
C GLU A 149 10.26 -2.00 30.21
N PHE A 150 8.94 -1.90 30.36
CA PHE A 150 8.20 -0.71 29.93
C PHE A 150 8.50 0.50 30.82
N ASP A 151 8.48 0.31 32.14
CA ASP A 151 8.83 1.34 33.13
C ASP A 151 10.26 1.85 32.94
N ASP A 152 11.19 0.96 32.60
CA ASP A 152 12.57 1.32 32.29
C ASP A 152 12.65 2.30 31.13
N ILE A 153 11.80 2.17 30.11
CA ILE A 153 11.76 3.12 28.99
C ILE A 153 11.24 4.47 29.43
N VAL A 154 10.02 4.48 29.99
CA VAL A 154 9.31 5.72 30.30
C VAL A 154 10.06 6.52 31.35
N LYS A 155 10.50 5.89 32.45
CA LYS A 155 11.23 6.56 33.53
C LYS A 155 12.59 7.06 33.07
N THR A 156 13.37 6.26 32.33
CA THR A 156 14.69 6.70 31.83
C THR A 156 14.55 7.92 30.92
N GLN A 157 13.53 7.95 30.05
CA GLN A 157 13.28 9.09 29.17
C GLN A 157 12.76 10.32 29.93
N ASP A 158 11.93 10.13 30.95
CA ASP A 158 11.47 11.23 31.81
C ASP A 158 12.61 11.85 32.63
N GLU A 159 13.49 11.02 33.19
CA GLU A 159 14.69 11.45 33.91
C GLU A 159 15.67 12.17 32.99
N ALA A 160 15.85 11.68 31.75
CA ALA A 160 16.65 12.38 30.74
C ALA A 160 16.06 13.75 30.39
N ALA A 161 14.73 13.85 30.29
CA ALA A 161 14.05 15.11 30.04
C ALA A 161 14.25 16.10 31.19
N ASP A 162 14.14 15.64 32.45
CA ASP A 162 14.39 16.47 33.64
C ASP A 162 15.85 16.91 33.72
N LYS A 163 16.78 16.01 33.38
CA LYS A 163 18.21 16.31 33.33
C LYS A 163 18.51 17.38 32.30
N LEU A 164 17.91 17.28 31.10
CA LEU A 164 18.05 18.27 30.06
C LEU A 164 17.51 19.62 30.53
N ASP A 165 16.31 19.68 31.10
CA ASP A 165 15.71 20.93 31.60
C ASP A 165 16.56 21.60 32.68
N GLN A 166 17.06 20.80 33.63
CA GLN A 166 17.96 21.26 34.68
C GLN A 166 19.24 21.89 34.12
N LEU A 167 19.87 21.23 33.13
CA LEU A 167 21.11 21.70 32.52
C LEU A 167 20.89 22.91 31.59
N MET A 168 19.73 22.98 30.94
CA MET A 168 19.32 24.14 30.16
C MET A 168 19.22 25.38 31.05
N ASN A 169 18.70 25.24 32.28
CA ASN A 169 18.60 26.32 33.27
C ASN A 169 17.97 27.61 32.70
N ASN A 170 16.91 27.47 31.88
CA ASN A 170 16.26 28.57 31.17
C ASN A 170 17.24 29.46 30.37
N ASN A 171 18.28 28.85 29.79
CA ASN A 171 19.20 29.52 28.90
C ASN A 171 19.40 28.70 27.63
N ILE A 172 18.86 29.20 26.52
CA ILE A 172 18.90 28.54 25.22
C ILE A 172 20.33 28.24 24.72
N ASN A 173 21.31 29.03 25.14
CA ASN A 173 22.70 28.85 24.75
C ASN A 173 23.36 27.64 25.43
N ASN A 174 22.75 27.11 26.49
CA ASN A 174 23.24 25.92 27.18
C ASN A 174 22.89 24.63 26.44
N PHE A 175 22.09 24.70 25.36
CA PHE A 175 21.55 23.50 24.71
C PHE A 175 22.61 22.48 24.32
N GLU A 176 23.69 22.89 23.66
CA GLU A 176 24.71 21.95 23.19
C GLU A 176 25.37 21.20 24.37
N THR A 177 25.71 21.93 25.43
CA THR A 177 26.26 21.35 26.66
C THR A 177 25.24 20.45 27.36
N ALA A 178 24.00 20.93 27.53
CA ALA A 178 22.93 20.21 28.20
C ALA A 178 22.57 18.91 27.47
N PHE A 179 22.51 18.94 26.14
CA PHE A 179 22.30 17.78 25.29
C PHE A 179 23.41 16.75 25.45
N ASN A 180 24.67 17.18 25.30
CA ASN A 180 25.84 16.30 25.38
C ASN A 180 25.98 15.64 26.77
N GLU A 181 25.72 16.39 27.85
CA GLU A 181 25.73 15.86 29.20
C GLU A 181 24.56 14.91 29.48
N THR A 182 23.38 15.17 28.91
CA THR A 182 22.22 14.25 28.98
C THR A 182 22.51 12.95 28.24
N VAL A 183 23.14 13.01 27.07
CA VAL A 183 23.59 11.83 26.31
C VAL A 183 24.66 11.05 27.09
N ALA A 184 25.62 11.74 27.72
CA ALA A 184 26.62 11.08 28.56
C ALA A 184 25.98 10.38 29.76
N TRP A 185 24.98 11.01 30.40
CA TRP A 185 24.21 10.40 31.48
C TRP A 185 23.46 9.15 31.01
N LEU A 186 22.76 9.21 29.87
CA LEU A 186 22.07 8.05 29.28
C LEU A 186 23.04 6.90 29.00
N LYS A 187 24.23 7.18 28.46
CA LYS A 187 25.28 6.17 28.20
C LYS A 187 25.82 5.51 29.49
N SER A 188 25.69 6.18 30.63
CA SER A 188 26.11 5.65 31.94
C SER A 188 25.00 4.87 32.67
N ASN A 189 23.76 4.96 32.18
CA ASN A 189 22.61 4.29 32.79
C ASN A 189 22.63 2.79 32.48
N SER A 190 22.60 1.93 33.51
CA SER A 190 22.69 0.47 33.36
C SER A 190 21.53 -0.16 32.58
N LYS A 191 20.40 0.54 32.47
CA LYS A 191 19.21 0.09 31.69
C LYS A 191 19.36 0.35 30.20
N VAL A 192 20.31 1.21 29.82
CA VAL A 192 20.57 1.60 28.44
C VAL A 192 21.68 0.74 27.87
N GLY A 193 21.38 0.05 26.76
CA GLY A 193 22.35 -0.77 26.03
C GLY A 193 23.18 0.07 25.06
N SER A 194 22.53 0.98 24.32
CA SER A 194 23.23 1.95 23.47
C SER A 194 22.43 3.24 23.27
N VAL A 195 23.16 4.32 22.98
CA VAL A 195 22.60 5.63 22.64
C VAL A 195 23.18 6.08 21.31
N GLU A 196 22.30 6.38 20.36
CA GLU A 196 22.63 6.98 19.07
C GLU A 196 22.06 8.40 19.02
N THR A 197 22.79 9.31 18.38
CA THR A 197 22.38 10.71 18.22
C THR A 197 22.68 11.14 16.79
N ASP A 198 21.77 11.89 16.19
CA ASP A 198 21.92 12.45 14.84
C ASP A 198 22.39 13.90 14.86
N GLY A 199 22.89 14.34 16.01
CA GLY A 199 23.09 15.73 16.36
C GLY A 199 22.18 16.10 17.52
N SER A 200 21.49 17.24 17.42
CA SER A 200 20.73 17.91 18.49
C SER A 200 19.23 17.59 18.55
N THR A 201 18.80 16.48 17.94
CA THR A 201 17.45 16.40 17.36
C THR A 201 16.65 15.24 17.88
N SER A 202 17.34 14.12 18.00
CA SER A 202 16.85 12.91 18.54
C SER A 202 17.97 12.20 19.27
N ILE A 203 17.62 11.64 20.43
CA ILE A 203 18.44 10.68 21.15
C ILE A 203 17.72 9.35 20.99
N ARG A 204 18.23 8.45 20.15
CA ARG A 204 17.71 7.09 20.01
C ARG A 204 18.35 6.21 21.08
N ILE A 205 17.54 5.44 21.77
CA ILE A 205 17.95 4.64 22.91
C ILE A 205 17.57 3.19 22.61
N LYS A 206 18.58 2.31 22.58
CA LYS A 206 18.36 0.87 22.65
C LYS A 206 18.57 0.44 24.10
N TYR A 207 17.53 -0.08 24.72
CA TYR A 207 17.59 -0.54 26.10
C TYR A 207 18.28 -1.90 26.20
N SER A 208 18.79 -2.23 27.38
CA SER A 208 19.41 -3.53 27.67
C SER A 208 18.42 -4.70 27.47
N SER A 209 17.11 -4.41 27.54
CA SER A 209 16.02 -5.33 27.18
C SER A 209 15.87 -5.61 25.68
N GLY A 210 16.60 -4.87 24.83
CA GLY A 210 16.49 -4.89 23.38
C GLY A 210 15.40 -3.97 22.82
N LEU A 211 14.59 -3.35 23.67
CA LEU A 211 13.54 -2.41 23.26
C LEU A 211 14.14 -1.12 22.71
N HIS A 212 13.37 -0.48 21.83
CA HIS A 212 13.70 0.79 21.22
C HIS A 212 12.87 1.90 21.83
N GLY A 213 13.54 2.97 22.23
CA GLY A 213 12.90 4.22 22.61
C GLY A 213 13.70 5.40 22.06
N GLY A 214 13.22 6.59 22.36
CA GLY A 214 13.89 7.80 21.92
C GLY A 214 13.37 9.05 22.58
N ILE A 215 14.14 10.11 22.46
CA ILE A 215 13.76 11.46 22.88
C ILE A 215 13.82 12.32 21.64
N ILE A 216 12.69 12.87 21.21
CA ILE A 216 12.61 13.79 20.08
C ILE A 216 12.49 15.21 20.61
N ILE A 217 13.41 16.06 20.17
CA ILE A 217 13.54 17.42 20.64
C ILE A 217 13.22 18.37 19.49
N SER A 218 12.22 19.22 19.66
CA SER A 218 11.82 20.22 18.66
C SER A 218 12.01 21.65 19.17
N LYS A 219 12.18 22.61 18.25
CA LYS A 219 12.26 24.04 18.58
C LYS A 219 10.90 24.73 18.44
N GLU A 220 10.55 25.55 19.44
CA GLU A 220 9.39 26.43 19.37
C GLU A 220 9.75 27.84 18.90
N ASP A 221 8.80 28.55 18.31
CA ASP A 221 8.83 30.00 18.20
C ASP A 221 8.28 30.70 19.47
N ALA A 222 8.15 32.02 19.42
CA ALA A 222 7.65 32.83 20.52
C ALA A 222 6.20 32.51 20.91
N ASP A 223 5.42 31.98 19.96
CA ASP A 223 4.01 31.63 20.13
C ASP A 223 3.84 30.15 20.57
N GLY A 224 4.94 29.40 20.67
CA GLY A 224 4.95 27.99 21.06
C GLY A 224 4.78 27.01 19.91
N ASN A 225 4.74 27.48 18.65
CA ASN A 225 4.60 26.60 17.48
C ASN A 225 5.92 25.93 17.13
N ILE A 226 5.87 24.68 16.68
CA ILE A 226 7.07 23.95 16.27
C ILE A 226 7.53 24.45 14.89
N VAL A 227 8.77 24.91 14.78
CA VAL A 227 9.30 25.49 13.53
C VAL A 227 10.19 24.56 12.70
N THR A 228 10.59 23.42 13.25
CA THR A 228 11.39 22.37 12.59
C THR A 228 10.63 21.05 12.62
N LYS A 229 10.82 20.16 11.65
CA LYS A 229 10.17 18.83 11.66
C LYS A 229 10.83 17.88 12.70
N GLY A 230 11.42 18.41 13.76
CA GLY A 230 12.35 17.75 14.69
C GLY A 230 13.65 18.57 14.77
N GLY A 231 14.44 18.42 15.82
CA GLY A 231 15.69 19.16 15.94
C GLY A 231 15.67 20.50 16.63
N PHE A 232 16.80 20.83 17.26
CA PHE A 232 17.09 22.12 17.84
C PHE A 232 18.38 22.73 17.26
N THR A 233 18.31 23.92 16.63
CA THR A 233 19.50 24.67 16.19
C THR A 233 19.61 26.06 16.82
N VAL A 234 20.82 26.37 17.29
CA VAL A 234 21.20 27.69 17.83
C VAL A 234 21.49 28.61 16.63
N GLY A 235 20.44 29.25 16.12
CA GLY A 235 20.54 30.22 15.04
C GLY A 235 19.18 30.87 14.77
N ASP A 236 19.12 32.20 14.85
CA ASP A 236 17.91 32.96 14.58
C ASP A 236 17.51 32.90 13.11
N ARG A 237 16.19 32.89 12.86
CA ARG A 237 15.57 33.17 11.56
C ARG A 237 16.04 34.56 11.08
N LYS A 238 16.99 34.64 10.15
CA LYS A 238 17.17 35.87 9.37
C LYS A 238 16.01 35.98 8.38
N LYS A 239 15.12 36.94 8.64
CA LYS A 239 13.84 37.18 7.96
C LYS A 239 13.89 37.54 6.47
N ASN A 240 15.03 37.46 5.79
CA ASN A 240 15.15 37.87 4.39
C ASN A 240 16.25 37.10 3.64
N SER A 241 15.88 36.28 2.65
CA SER A 241 16.74 35.98 1.49
C SER A 241 15.90 35.47 0.31
N LYS A 242 15.88 36.26 -0.77
CA LYS A 242 15.45 35.85 -2.11
C LYS A 242 16.70 35.50 -2.92
N ILE A 243 16.82 34.30 -3.47
CA ILE A 243 17.94 33.97 -4.37
C ILE A 243 17.50 34.25 -5.82
N PRO A 244 18.24 35.07 -6.59
CA PRO A 244 17.95 35.32 -8.01
C PRO A 244 18.25 34.12 -8.91
N VAL A 245 17.33 33.84 -9.84
CA VAL A 245 17.27 32.69 -10.77
C VAL A 245 18.56 32.45 -11.58
N TYR A 246 19.36 33.49 -11.84
CA TYR A 246 20.59 33.37 -12.65
C TYR A 246 21.82 32.86 -11.89
N LYS A 247 21.70 32.53 -10.60
CA LYS A 247 22.78 31.93 -9.79
C LYS A 247 22.61 30.42 -9.54
N GLN A 248 21.66 29.78 -10.21
CA GLN A 248 21.47 28.33 -10.13
C GLN A 248 22.41 27.62 -11.13
N THR A 249 23.24 26.72 -10.61
CA THR A 249 24.20 25.90 -11.35
C THR A 249 23.50 24.98 -12.34
N ARG A 250 24.01 24.93 -13.59
CA ARG A 250 23.58 23.98 -14.63
C ARG A 250 24.52 22.79 -14.65
N GLY A 251 23.99 21.58 -14.58
CA GLY A 251 24.70 20.33 -14.88
C GLY A 251 24.31 19.81 -16.25
N SER A 252 25.31 19.56 -17.11
CA SER A 252 25.19 18.70 -18.29
C SER A 252 25.89 17.40 -17.99
N ASN A 253 25.34 16.25 -18.39
CA ASN A 253 26.16 15.17 -18.92
C ASN A 253 25.39 14.15 -19.77
N GLU A 254 26.11 13.69 -20.78
CA GLU A 254 25.72 12.83 -21.88
C GLU A 254 25.86 11.33 -21.54
N TYR A 255 25.03 10.52 -22.23
CA TYR A 255 25.25 9.12 -22.63
C TYR A 255 25.31 8.01 -21.56
N TYR A 256 24.40 7.03 -21.63
CA TYR A 256 24.70 5.68 -22.12
C TYR A 256 23.42 4.88 -22.45
N THR A 257 23.63 3.85 -23.27
CA THR A 257 22.73 3.25 -24.26
C THR A 257 21.90 2.05 -23.79
N SER A 258 20.74 1.90 -24.43
CA SER A 258 19.79 0.78 -24.36
C SER A 258 20.40 -0.61 -24.58
N THR A 259 19.88 -1.60 -23.85
CA THR A 259 19.72 -2.98 -24.37
C THR A 259 18.38 -3.56 -23.96
N LYS A 260 17.54 -3.78 -24.97
CA LYS A 260 16.29 -4.56 -24.89
C LYS A 260 16.61 -6.01 -24.53
N SER A 261 15.82 -6.60 -23.63
CA SER A 261 15.69 -8.05 -23.48
C SER A 261 14.21 -8.42 -23.59
N THR A 262 13.93 -9.38 -24.47
CA THR A 262 12.60 -9.87 -24.83
C THR A 262 12.16 -11.07 -24.01
N SER A 263 10.90 -10.98 -23.55
CA SER A 263 9.86 -12.03 -23.43
C SER A 263 10.06 -13.25 -22.53
N ILE A 264 9.26 -13.28 -21.45
CA ILE A 264 8.48 -14.44 -21.01
C ILE A 264 7.05 -13.93 -20.84
N ASN A 265 6.03 -14.68 -21.30
CA ASN A 265 4.62 -14.36 -21.10
C ASN A 265 4.30 -14.38 -19.60
N LYS A 266 4.49 -13.23 -18.96
CA LYS A 266 4.10 -12.94 -17.59
C LYS A 266 2.71 -12.30 -17.62
N VAL A 267 1.97 -12.45 -16.52
CA VAL A 267 1.06 -11.42 -16.02
C VAL A 267 1.69 -10.07 -16.34
N SER A 268 0.98 -9.16 -17.02
CA SER A 268 1.58 -7.88 -17.40
C SER A 268 1.98 -7.17 -16.11
N ASP A 269 3.28 -7.05 -15.87
CA ASP A 269 3.76 -6.27 -14.74
C ASP A 269 3.52 -4.79 -15.09
N LEU A 270 3.03 -3.99 -14.13
CA LEU A 270 2.99 -2.53 -14.26
C LEU A 270 4.37 -2.06 -14.76
N ASP A 271 4.38 -1.21 -15.78
CA ASP A 271 5.61 -0.62 -16.29
C ASP A 271 6.41 -0.04 -15.10
N PRO A 272 7.66 -0.47 -14.89
CA PRO A 272 8.44 -0.05 -13.72
C PRO A 272 8.66 1.46 -13.65
N GLN A 273 8.46 2.21 -14.74
CA GLN A 273 8.55 3.67 -14.81
C GLN A 273 7.24 4.39 -14.47
N LEU A 274 6.12 3.68 -14.32
CA LEU A 274 4.83 4.28 -14.04
C LEU A 274 4.50 4.21 -12.54
N ILE A 275 4.09 5.34 -11.98
CA ILE A 275 3.43 5.40 -10.67
C ILE A 275 2.08 4.69 -10.80
N GLY A 276 1.89 3.66 -9.98
CA GLY A 276 0.85 2.69 -10.21
C GLY A 276 -0.55 3.13 -9.83
N ASN A 277 -0.80 4.27 -9.20
CA ASN A 277 -2.14 4.88 -9.13
C ASN A 277 -2.06 6.34 -8.70
N ARG A 278 -3.20 7.06 -8.75
CA ARG A 278 -3.33 8.46 -8.32
C ARG A 278 -3.93 8.60 -6.92
N ASN A 279 -3.76 7.57 -6.07
CA ASN A 279 -4.12 7.65 -4.67
C ASN A 279 -2.97 8.30 -3.91
N VAL A 280 -3.28 9.31 -3.10
CA VAL A 280 -2.31 10.07 -2.31
C VAL A 280 -2.62 9.90 -0.82
N LEU A 281 -1.63 9.46 -0.05
CA LEU A 281 -1.67 9.49 1.40
C LEU A 281 -0.92 10.71 1.90
N ILE A 282 -1.59 11.57 2.66
CA ILE A 282 -0.96 12.64 3.44
C ILE A 282 -1.03 12.23 4.91
N TYR A 283 0.10 11.87 5.48
CA TYR A 283 0.23 11.44 6.88
C TYR A 283 0.87 12.55 7.73
N ALA A 284 0.05 13.26 8.50
CA ALA A 284 0.44 14.49 9.21
C ALA A 284 0.12 14.44 10.73
N PRO A 285 0.81 13.58 11.51
CA PRO A 285 0.55 13.37 12.94
C PRO A 285 0.80 14.59 13.85
N PHE A 286 1.47 15.63 13.34
CA PHE A 286 1.78 16.84 14.10
C PHE A 286 1.26 18.10 13.42
N GLU A 287 0.25 18.00 12.55
CA GLU A 287 -0.34 19.13 11.81
C GLU A 287 -0.66 20.30 12.76
N ALA A 288 -1.38 20.06 13.85
CA ALA A 288 -1.78 21.10 14.80
C ALA A 288 -0.61 21.70 15.60
N ALA A 289 0.56 21.05 15.60
CA ALA A 289 1.74 21.49 16.33
C ALA A 289 2.77 22.22 15.45
N PHE A 290 2.81 21.93 14.15
CA PHE A 290 3.73 22.56 13.22
C PHE A 290 3.30 23.98 12.85
N GLY A 291 4.27 24.90 12.81
CA GLY A 291 4.03 26.28 12.38
C GLY A 291 3.73 26.43 10.88
N VAL A 292 3.93 25.38 10.09
CA VAL A 292 3.48 25.28 8.69
C VAL A 292 2.91 23.88 8.46
N ASP A 293 1.63 23.86 8.10
CA ASP A 293 0.92 22.70 7.60
C ASP A 293 1.17 22.54 6.09
N MET A 294 1.61 21.37 5.67
CA MET A 294 1.88 21.04 4.26
C MET A 294 0.61 20.69 3.48
N ARG A 295 -0.43 20.19 4.13
CA ARG A 295 -1.58 19.56 3.48
C ARG A 295 -2.40 20.52 2.61
N PRO A 296 -2.78 21.74 3.05
CA PRO A 296 -3.67 22.60 2.26
C PRO A 296 -3.10 22.99 0.89
N THR A 297 -1.79 23.25 0.81
CA THR A 297 -1.13 23.61 -0.45
C THR A 297 -1.02 22.40 -1.37
N ILE A 298 -0.65 21.23 -0.84
CA ILE A 298 -0.60 19.97 -1.57
C ILE A 298 -1.97 19.61 -2.17
N GLU A 299 -3.03 19.63 -1.35
CA GLU A 299 -4.40 19.36 -1.82
C GLU A 299 -4.82 20.35 -2.91
N THR A 300 -4.42 21.62 -2.78
CA THR A 300 -4.69 22.65 -3.78
C THR A 300 -3.95 22.36 -5.09
N ILE A 301 -2.68 21.94 -5.03
CA ILE A 301 -1.87 21.59 -6.20
C ILE A 301 -2.46 20.36 -6.90
N LEU A 302 -2.85 19.33 -6.16
CA LEU A 302 -3.47 18.13 -6.73
C LEU A 302 -4.80 18.47 -7.44
N LYS A 303 -5.64 19.34 -6.84
CA LYS A 303 -6.85 19.89 -7.48
C LYS A 303 -6.55 20.74 -8.72
N GLN A 304 -5.33 21.29 -8.85
CA GLN A 304 -4.90 22.02 -10.05
C GLN A 304 -4.45 21.12 -11.19
N SER A 305 -4.18 19.83 -10.97
CA SER A 305 -3.89 18.88 -12.05
C SER A 305 -5.09 18.70 -12.98
N ASP A 306 -4.83 18.46 -14.27
CA ASP A 306 -5.85 18.02 -15.23
C ASP A 306 -6.31 16.57 -14.98
N TYR A 307 -5.56 15.82 -14.18
CA TYR A 307 -5.85 14.46 -13.77
C TYR A 307 -6.45 14.43 -12.37
N GLU A 308 -7.42 13.54 -12.14
CA GLU A 308 -8.06 13.37 -10.85
C GLU A 308 -7.20 12.51 -9.90
N PHE A 309 -7.14 12.93 -8.65
CA PHE A 309 -6.43 12.27 -7.55
C PHE A 309 -7.40 12.01 -6.40
N GLU A 310 -7.27 10.84 -5.77
CA GLU A 310 -7.94 10.55 -4.51
C GLU A 310 -6.97 10.83 -3.36
N VAL A 311 -7.35 11.74 -2.47
CA VAL A 311 -6.47 12.19 -1.38
C VAL A 311 -7.02 11.75 -0.04
N THR A 312 -6.27 10.89 0.64
CA THR A 312 -6.53 10.51 2.03
C THR A 312 -5.58 11.30 2.94
N SER A 313 -6.15 12.19 3.74
CA SER A 313 -5.42 13.01 4.70
C SER A 313 -5.70 12.49 6.12
N LEU A 314 -4.65 12.03 6.81
CA LEU A 314 -4.71 11.57 8.19
C LEU A 314 -3.90 12.53 9.04
N ILE A 315 -4.55 13.16 10.03
CA ILE A 315 -3.97 14.28 10.77
C ILE A 315 -3.99 14.00 12.26
N ASN A 316 -2.99 14.51 12.98
CA ASN A 316 -2.91 14.38 14.43
C ASN A 316 -3.12 12.91 14.88
N GLN A 317 -4.05 12.63 15.80
CA GLN A 317 -4.32 11.29 16.33
C GLN A 317 -4.88 10.30 15.30
N ASP A 318 -5.44 10.76 14.18
CA ASP A 318 -5.89 9.88 13.10
C ASP A 318 -4.70 9.32 12.30
N ALA A 319 -3.57 10.03 12.30
CA ALA A 319 -2.28 9.53 11.82
C ALA A 319 -1.61 8.64 12.90
N ASN A 320 -2.28 7.55 13.24
CA ASN A 320 -1.83 6.54 14.21
C ASN A 320 -0.96 5.45 13.55
N VAL A 321 -0.60 4.39 14.27
CA VAL A 321 0.20 3.29 13.70
C VAL A 321 -0.62 2.48 12.68
N ALA A 322 -1.89 2.22 12.97
CA ALA A 322 -2.77 1.39 12.13
C ALA A 322 -3.06 2.05 10.76
N ALA A 323 -3.10 3.37 10.71
CA ALA A 323 -3.21 4.17 9.49
C ALA A 323 -2.17 3.79 8.42
N PHE A 324 -0.98 3.34 8.83
CA PHE A 324 0.09 2.97 7.91
C PHE A 324 0.00 1.53 7.38
N TYR A 325 -0.90 0.69 7.91
CA TYR A 325 -1.07 -0.70 7.42
C TYR A 325 -1.43 -0.76 5.94
N ASN A 326 -2.16 0.24 5.46
CA ASN A 326 -2.64 0.33 4.08
C ASN A 326 -1.80 1.29 3.21
N ALA A 327 -0.61 1.69 3.67
CA ALA A 327 0.24 2.63 2.92
C ALA A 327 0.63 2.08 1.53
N THR A 328 0.68 0.76 1.37
CA THR A 328 0.96 0.08 0.10
C THR A 328 -0.13 0.25 -0.96
N ASN A 329 -1.26 0.90 -0.66
CA ASN A 329 -2.31 1.19 -1.64
C ASN A 329 -2.13 2.52 -2.39
N TYR A 330 -1.14 3.32 -2.02
CA TYR A 330 -0.98 4.70 -2.50
C TYR A 330 0.21 4.85 -3.44
N GLY A 331 -0.02 5.43 -4.63
CA GLY A 331 1.04 5.79 -5.58
C GLY A 331 1.91 6.96 -5.11
N LEU A 332 1.39 7.82 -4.24
CA LEU A 332 2.15 8.89 -3.58
C LEU A 332 1.90 8.88 -2.07
N VAL A 333 2.97 8.81 -1.28
CA VAL A 333 2.90 8.91 0.18
C VAL A 333 3.69 10.14 0.62
N ILE A 334 3.03 11.04 1.34
CA ILE A 334 3.60 12.27 1.87
C ILE A 334 3.55 12.19 3.38
N MET A 335 4.72 12.26 4.01
CA MET A 335 4.84 12.20 5.47
C MET A 335 5.21 13.58 5.99
N ASP A 336 4.30 14.19 6.73
CA ASP A 336 4.53 15.41 7.47
C ASP A 336 4.67 15.11 8.98
N THR A 337 5.85 14.64 9.38
CA THR A 337 6.08 14.12 10.73
C THR A 337 7.45 14.45 11.30
N HIS A 338 7.65 14.12 12.58
CA HIS A 338 8.96 14.05 13.20
C HIS A 338 9.74 12.82 12.76
N GLY A 339 11.07 12.94 12.65
CA GLY A 339 11.97 11.87 12.22
C GLY A 339 13.26 11.86 13.00
N SER A 340 13.94 10.72 12.95
CA SER A 340 15.25 10.52 13.58
C SER A 340 16.15 9.71 12.67
N GLY A 341 17.23 10.36 12.18
CA GLY A 341 18.38 9.80 11.45
C GLY A 341 18.07 8.78 10.36
N GLY A 342 16.95 8.91 9.68
CA GLY A 342 16.57 8.02 8.56
C GLY A 342 16.14 6.63 8.99
N LYS A 343 15.88 6.38 10.29
CA LYS A 343 15.56 5.05 10.84
C LYS A 343 14.12 4.88 11.32
N GLU A 344 13.52 5.97 11.78
CA GLU A 344 12.21 5.97 12.40
C GLU A 344 11.53 7.34 12.33
N PHE A 345 10.21 7.32 12.37
CA PHE A 345 9.36 8.51 12.32
C PHE A 345 8.20 8.43 13.31
N GLY A 346 7.76 9.58 13.79
CA GLY A 346 6.74 9.68 14.83
C GLY A 346 5.33 9.49 14.30
N THR A 347 4.44 9.01 15.18
CA THR A 347 3.00 8.94 14.93
C THR A 347 2.25 9.91 15.83
N GLY A 348 0.97 10.14 15.56
CA GLY A 348 0.08 10.93 16.41
C GLY A 348 -0.53 10.11 17.55
N GLU A 349 -0.20 8.82 17.63
CA GLU A 349 -0.75 7.89 18.60
C GLU A 349 0.00 7.95 19.93
N VAL A 350 -0.73 8.34 20.97
CA VAL A 350 -0.23 8.36 22.34
C VAL A 350 -0.15 6.94 22.88
N VAL A 351 0.92 6.64 23.62
CA VAL A 351 1.09 5.35 24.28
C VAL A 351 0.04 5.16 25.38
N ASP A 352 -0.84 4.18 25.21
CA ASP A 352 -1.82 3.75 26.21
C ASP A 352 -1.70 2.23 26.48
N THR A 353 -1.21 1.87 27.66
CA THR A 353 -1.05 0.47 28.06
C THR A 353 -2.37 -0.23 28.40
N ASN A 354 -3.47 0.50 28.49
CA ASN A 354 -4.80 -0.07 28.69
C ASN A 354 -5.51 -0.41 27.39
N ALA A 355 -5.09 0.18 26.27
CA ALA A 355 -5.68 -0.02 24.96
C ALA A 355 -5.68 -1.51 24.56
N ALA A 356 -6.76 -1.95 23.89
CA ALA A 356 -6.88 -3.33 23.40
C ALA A 356 -5.73 -3.65 22.44
N VAL A 357 -5.43 -2.74 21.50
CA VAL A 357 -4.35 -2.87 20.51
C VAL A 357 -2.96 -2.99 21.15
N TYR A 358 -2.74 -2.31 22.28
CA TYR A 358 -1.49 -2.46 23.03
C TYR A 358 -1.33 -3.90 23.54
N LYS A 359 -2.38 -4.42 24.17
CA LYS A 359 -2.40 -5.76 24.77
C LYS A 359 -2.34 -6.86 23.71
N SER A 360 -3.00 -6.68 22.57
CA SER A 360 -3.09 -7.70 21.52
C SER A 360 -1.94 -7.67 20.52
N THR A 361 -1.37 -6.49 20.23
CA THR A 361 -0.55 -6.32 19.02
C THR A 361 0.74 -5.53 19.28
N TYR A 362 0.66 -4.35 19.92
CA TYR A 362 1.84 -3.48 19.98
C TYR A 362 2.93 -3.98 20.90
N LYS A 363 2.63 -4.76 21.94
CA LYS A 363 3.66 -5.44 22.74
C LYS A 363 4.57 -6.30 21.87
N ALA A 364 4.00 -7.11 20.97
CA ALA A 364 4.77 -7.92 20.03
C ALA A 364 5.56 -7.04 19.06
N MET A 365 4.96 -5.96 18.54
CA MET A 365 5.65 -5.04 17.63
C MET A 365 6.82 -4.29 18.29
N LEU A 366 6.70 -3.92 19.57
CA LEU A 366 7.78 -3.33 20.35
C LEU A 366 8.93 -4.33 20.55
N LYS A 367 8.62 -5.58 20.91
CA LYS A 367 9.64 -6.64 21.06
C LYS A 367 10.28 -7.04 19.74
N ALA A 368 9.54 -6.95 18.64
CA ALA A 368 10.03 -7.13 17.28
C ALA A 368 10.89 -5.95 16.79
N GLY A 369 10.97 -4.86 17.56
CA GLY A 369 11.64 -3.63 17.14
C GLY A 369 10.99 -2.99 15.91
N LYS A 370 9.68 -3.19 15.69
CA LYS A 370 8.89 -2.52 14.65
C LYS A 370 8.40 -1.15 15.10
N LEU A 371 8.15 -1.03 16.40
CA LEU A 371 7.78 0.21 17.05
C LEU A 371 8.87 0.63 18.05
N ALA A 372 8.96 1.93 18.29
CA ALA A 372 9.66 2.52 19.43
C ALA A 372 8.69 3.38 20.25
N ILE A 373 9.06 3.66 21.50
CA ILE A 373 8.35 4.63 22.35
C ILE A 373 9.19 5.90 22.44
N TRP A 374 8.64 7.01 21.95
CA TRP A 374 9.31 8.29 21.97
C TRP A 374 8.76 9.21 23.06
N LYS A 375 9.67 9.80 23.84
CA LYS A 375 9.40 11.01 24.60
C LYS A 375 9.43 12.19 23.65
N ASN A 376 8.26 12.74 23.37
CA ASN A 376 8.14 13.94 22.57
C ASN A 376 8.35 15.17 23.46
N MET A 377 9.24 16.08 23.07
CA MET A 377 9.46 17.33 23.78
C MET A 377 9.79 18.49 22.86
N SER A 378 9.59 19.68 23.39
CA SER A 378 9.95 20.93 22.72
C SER A 378 10.75 21.86 23.63
N ILE A 379 11.59 22.69 23.03
CA ILE A 379 12.39 23.69 23.71
C ILE A 379 11.92 25.07 23.26
N SER A 380 11.48 25.86 24.24
CA SER A 380 11.09 27.25 24.03
C SER A 380 12.28 28.15 23.67
N ILE A 381 12.01 29.34 23.14
CA ILE A 381 13.07 30.32 22.81
C ILE A 381 13.89 30.78 24.04
N THR A 382 13.36 30.59 25.26
CA THR A 382 14.06 30.90 26.51
C THR A 382 14.87 29.72 27.04
N GLY A 383 14.72 28.52 26.47
CA GLY A 383 15.44 27.32 26.91
C GLY A 383 14.71 26.48 27.96
N SER A 384 13.43 26.72 28.21
CA SER A 384 12.60 25.78 29.00
C SER A 384 12.22 24.57 28.14
N VAL A 385 12.36 23.38 28.71
CA VAL A 385 11.95 22.09 28.12
C VAL A 385 10.48 21.82 28.48
N LYS A 386 9.68 21.49 27.46
CA LYS A 386 8.28 21.09 27.62
C LYS A 386 8.11 19.63 27.22
N LYS A 387 7.77 18.79 28.19
CA LYS A 387 7.42 17.39 27.95
C LYS A 387 6.01 17.33 27.34
N LYS A 388 5.86 16.49 26.32
CA LYS A 388 4.57 16.11 25.73
C LYS A 388 4.29 14.64 26.03
N ALA A 389 3.11 14.17 25.63
CA ALA A 389 2.76 12.77 25.78
C ALA A 389 3.75 11.86 25.04
N ASP A 390 3.97 10.67 25.59
CA ASP A 390 4.74 9.63 24.90
C ASP A 390 3.95 9.10 23.73
N ILE A 391 4.64 8.88 22.62
CA ILE A 391 4.03 8.44 21.36
C ILE A 391 4.72 7.21 20.83
N TYR A 392 4.03 6.47 19.96
CA TYR A 392 4.68 5.46 19.15
C TYR A 392 5.44 6.08 17.99
N ALA A 393 6.56 5.45 17.62
CA ALA A 393 7.29 5.72 16.40
C ALA A 393 7.41 4.45 15.56
N ILE A 394 7.23 4.60 14.25
CA ILE A 394 7.33 3.54 13.27
C ILE A 394 8.80 3.44 12.81
N ARG A 395 9.33 2.21 12.82
CA ARG A 395 10.70 1.90 12.39
C ARG A 395 10.71 1.26 11.01
N ALA A 396 11.85 1.28 10.33
CA ALA A 396 12.06 0.62 9.03
C ALA A 396 11.51 -0.82 8.95
N SER A 397 11.72 -1.62 10.00
CA SER A 397 11.25 -3.02 10.08
C SER A 397 9.72 -3.17 10.06
N PHE A 398 8.97 -2.15 10.50
CA PHE A 398 7.52 -2.11 10.34
C PHE A 398 7.14 -2.02 8.87
N ILE A 399 7.75 -1.08 8.13
CA ILE A 399 7.50 -0.83 6.71
C ILE A 399 7.82 -2.09 5.89
N SER A 400 8.98 -2.72 6.13
CA SER A 400 9.35 -3.97 5.48
C SER A 400 8.34 -5.10 5.75
N SER A 401 7.63 -5.05 6.87
CA SER A 401 6.65 -6.06 7.27
C SER A 401 5.21 -5.80 6.83
N LEU A 402 4.91 -4.68 6.17
CA LEU A 402 3.57 -4.37 5.67
C LEU A 402 3.02 -5.47 4.74
N ALA A 403 1.72 -5.59 4.60
CA ALA A 403 1.14 -6.46 3.59
C ALA A 403 1.30 -5.85 2.18
N GLY A 404 1.42 -6.70 1.16
CA GLY A 404 1.54 -6.27 -0.23
C GLY A 404 2.84 -5.54 -0.56
N LYS A 405 2.80 -4.81 -1.68
CA LYS A 405 3.89 -3.97 -2.20
C LYS A 405 3.32 -2.63 -2.63
N PHE A 406 4.10 -1.58 -2.47
CA PHE A 406 3.80 -0.27 -3.05
C PHE A 406 3.71 -0.38 -4.58
N PRO A 407 2.72 0.28 -5.22
CA PRO A 407 2.51 0.24 -6.67
C PRO A 407 3.45 1.21 -7.38
N ASN A 408 4.75 0.90 -7.37
CA ASN A 408 5.81 1.78 -7.86
C ASN A 408 5.76 3.20 -7.25
N SER A 409 5.41 3.28 -5.96
CA SER A 409 5.08 4.54 -5.32
C SER A 409 6.26 5.51 -5.21
N VAL A 410 5.93 6.79 -5.15
CA VAL A 410 6.84 7.86 -4.77
C VAL A 410 6.59 8.21 -3.30
N ILE A 411 7.65 8.29 -2.51
CA ILE A 411 7.61 8.62 -1.09
C ILE A 411 8.24 9.99 -0.89
N PHE A 412 7.52 10.94 -0.31
CA PHE A 412 8.08 12.17 0.22
C PHE A 412 8.10 12.06 1.75
N ASN A 413 9.29 11.85 2.32
CA ASN A 413 9.47 11.85 3.76
C ASN A 413 9.94 13.22 4.26
N GLY A 414 8.97 14.04 4.68
CA GLY A 414 9.17 15.38 5.21
C GLY A 414 9.83 15.45 6.58
N SER A 415 10.09 14.30 7.22
CA SER A 415 10.70 14.27 8.53
C SER A 415 12.16 14.72 8.53
N CYS A 416 12.63 15.26 9.66
CA CYS A 416 14.05 15.57 9.80
C CYS A 416 14.92 14.32 9.56
N GLU A 417 16.07 14.54 8.92
CA GLU A 417 17.12 13.53 8.76
C GLU A 417 16.66 12.26 8.04
N SER A 418 15.56 12.34 7.27
CA SER A 418 14.95 11.20 6.59
C SER A 418 15.85 10.52 5.55
N THR A 419 16.97 11.14 5.14
CA THR A 419 18.00 10.56 4.27
C THR A 419 19.38 10.45 4.94
N MET A 420 19.49 10.70 6.25
CA MET A 420 20.77 10.60 6.96
C MET A 420 21.29 9.14 7.00
N ALA A 421 20.38 8.18 7.16
CA ALA A 421 20.63 6.76 6.96
C ALA A 421 19.63 6.20 5.96
N GLN A 422 19.98 5.07 5.34
CA GLN A 422 19.17 4.43 4.30
C GLN A 422 18.09 3.50 4.88
N ASP A 423 18.04 3.25 6.20
CA ASP A 423 17.12 2.28 6.80
C ASP A 423 15.65 2.46 6.34
N LEU A 424 15.11 3.69 6.38
CA LEU A 424 13.76 3.97 5.90
C LEU A 424 13.66 3.93 4.37
N SER A 425 14.61 4.51 3.62
CA SER A 425 14.55 4.52 2.15
C SER A 425 14.64 3.09 1.60
N ASP A 426 15.53 2.25 2.11
CA ASP A 426 15.66 0.83 1.81
C ASP A 426 14.39 0.05 2.20
N ALA A 427 13.75 0.39 3.32
CA ALA A 427 12.53 -0.28 3.74
C ALA A 427 11.35 0.02 2.80
N PHE A 428 11.20 1.28 2.37
CA PHE A 428 10.17 1.66 1.39
C PHE A 428 10.46 1.08 0.00
N THR A 429 11.69 1.23 -0.50
CA THR A 429 12.07 0.76 -1.84
C THR A 429 12.07 -0.77 -1.92
N GLY A 430 12.57 -1.45 -0.89
CA GLY A 430 12.45 -2.90 -0.73
C GLY A 430 11.01 -3.39 -0.64
N LYS A 431 10.05 -2.49 -0.32
CA LYS A 431 8.61 -2.75 -0.31
C LYS A 431 7.90 -2.35 -1.60
N GLY A 432 8.62 -1.96 -2.63
CA GLY A 432 8.07 -1.68 -3.98
C GLY A 432 7.94 -0.19 -4.31
N ALA A 433 8.26 0.72 -3.39
CA ALA A 433 8.40 2.12 -3.76
C ALA A 433 9.59 2.28 -4.71
N LYS A 434 9.54 3.29 -5.58
CA LYS A 434 10.58 3.52 -6.58
C LYS A 434 11.46 4.71 -6.28
N THR A 435 10.88 5.75 -5.70
CA THR A 435 11.62 6.97 -5.39
C THR A 435 11.30 7.44 -3.98
N TYR A 436 12.32 7.87 -3.26
CA TYR A 436 12.23 8.39 -1.91
C TYR A 436 12.90 9.76 -1.82
N TYR A 437 12.13 10.77 -1.42
CA TYR A 437 12.62 12.12 -1.15
C TYR A 437 12.73 12.37 0.35
N GLY A 438 13.74 13.14 0.75
CA GLY A 438 13.90 13.50 2.15
C GLY A 438 15.03 14.50 2.40
N PHE A 439 15.52 14.52 3.64
CA PHE A 439 16.46 15.52 4.12
C PHE A 439 17.62 14.90 4.90
N ASP A 440 18.85 15.37 4.66
CA ASP A 440 20.05 14.81 5.30
C ASP A 440 20.26 15.28 6.75
N LYS A 441 19.54 16.32 7.17
CA LYS A 441 19.64 16.98 8.49
C LYS A 441 18.27 17.48 8.95
N VAL A 442 18.28 18.23 10.05
CA VAL A 442 17.11 19.01 10.51
C VAL A 442 16.62 19.96 9.44
N VAL A 443 15.32 19.86 9.14
CA VAL A 443 14.65 20.69 8.16
C VAL A 443 13.64 21.63 8.82
N ASN A 444 13.61 22.89 8.35
CA ASN A 444 12.59 23.85 8.73
C ASN A 444 11.26 23.49 8.07
N THR A 445 10.17 23.63 8.83
CA THR A 445 8.80 23.36 8.35
C THR A 445 8.46 24.11 7.06
N THR A 446 8.89 25.36 6.91
CA THR A 446 8.65 26.17 5.70
C THR A 446 9.42 25.63 4.48
N PHE A 447 10.68 25.25 4.65
CA PHE A 447 11.48 24.72 3.54
C PHE A 447 10.98 23.33 3.11
N CYS A 448 10.64 22.48 4.09
CA CYS A 448 10.04 21.17 3.84
C CYS A 448 8.75 21.29 3.00
N ALA A 449 7.83 22.18 3.41
CA ALA A 449 6.59 22.44 2.67
C ALA A 449 6.86 22.91 1.23
N GLN A 450 7.83 23.80 1.03
CA GLN A 450 8.21 24.26 -0.31
C GLN A 450 8.75 23.13 -1.21
N MET A 451 9.54 22.21 -0.67
CA MET A 451 10.05 21.08 -1.45
C MET A 451 8.92 20.09 -1.78
N SER A 452 8.03 19.83 -0.83
CA SER A 452 6.84 18.99 -1.07
C SER A 452 5.94 19.60 -2.15
N ASP A 453 5.61 20.89 -2.05
CA ASP A 453 4.82 21.60 -3.06
C ASP A 453 5.48 21.50 -4.45
N THR A 454 6.81 21.64 -4.51
CA THR A 454 7.57 21.56 -5.76
C THR A 454 7.46 20.17 -6.38
N VAL A 455 7.74 19.12 -5.62
CA VAL A 455 7.67 17.73 -6.09
C VAL A 455 6.26 17.39 -6.52
N VAL A 456 5.25 17.66 -5.68
CA VAL A 456 3.84 17.35 -5.98
C VAL A 456 3.40 18.09 -7.23
N LYS A 457 3.70 19.39 -7.37
CA LYS A 457 3.33 20.15 -8.56
C LYS A 457 3.98 19.57 -9.81
N ARG A 458 5.28 19.27 -9.77
CA ARG A 458 5.99 18.80 -10.96
C ARG A 458 5.56 17.41 -11.40
N LEU A 459 5.34 16.50 -10.46
CA LEU A 459 4.82 15.16 -10.75
C LEU A 459 3.35 15.21 -11.21
N ALA A 460 2.48 15.85 -10.42
CA ALA A 460 1.03 15.74 -10.60
C ALA A 460 0.47 16.70 -11.66
N VAL A 461 1.04 17.90 -11.80
CA VAL A 461 0.53 18.96 -12.69
C VAL A 461 1.39 19.09 -13.92
N ASP A 462 2.71 19.19 -13.75
CA ASP A 462 3.63 19.39 -14.87
C ASP A 462 3.98 18.04 -15.57
N LEU A 463 3.53 16.90 -15.02
CA LEU A 463 3.74 15.53 -15.52
C LEU A 463 5.21 15.18 -15.75
N MET A 464 6.09 15.73 -14.93
CA MET A 464 7.52 15.42 -14.93
C MET A 464 7.77 14.06 -14.31
N ASP A 465 8.92 13.48 -14.63
CA ASP A 465 9.46 12.35 -13.88
C ASP A 465 10.05 12.80 -12.53
N THR A 466 10.41 11.82 -11.72
CA THR A 466 10.94 12.04 -10.37
C THR A 466 12.25 12.83 -10.33
N PHE A 467 13.12 12.72 -11.33
CA PHE A 467 14.36 13.48 -11.36
C PHE A 467 14.11 14.93 -11.73
N ASP A 468 13.28 15.19 -12.75
CA ASP A 468 12.90 16.54 -13.15
C ASP A 468 12.01 17.23 -12.09
N ALA A 469 11.26 16.45 -11.30
CA ALA A 469 10.51 16.93 -10.15
C ALA A 469 11.41 17.36 -8.98
N TRP A 470 12.62 16.83 -8.89
CA TRP A 470 13.58 17.13 -7.84
C TRP A 470 14.42 18.39 -8.14
N GLU A 471 14.80 19.10 -7.08
CA GLU A 471 15.75 20.20 -7.20
C GLU A 471 16.77 20.13 -6.07
N ALA A 472 18.05 20.05 -6.43
CA ALA A 472 19.16 20.16 -5.48
C ALA A 472 19.12 21.52 -4.77
N LYS A 473 18.54 21.55 -3.58
CA LYS A 473 18.37 22.73 -2.73
C LYS A 473 18.77 22.39 -1.30
N SER A 474 19.17 23.41 -0.56
CA SER A 474 19.39 23.29 0.88
C SER A 474 18.53 24.31 1.61
N ASP A 475 18.08 23.93 2.81
CA ASP A 475 17.39 24.81 3.73
C ASP A 475 18.23 26.08 3.92
N PRO A 476 17.67 27.28 3.73
CA PRO A 476 18.40 28.52 3.96
C PRO A 476 18.79 28.73 5.44
N VAL A 477 18.20 27.98 6.37
CA VAL A 477 18.42 28.06 7.82
C VAL A 477 19.34 26.94 8.29
N ALA A 478 20.25 27.24 9.23
CA ALA A 478 21.11 26.23 9.86
C ALA A 478 20.25 25.11 10.51
N PRO A 479 20.58 23.83 10.27
CA PRO A 479 21.87 23.32 9.82
C PRO A 479 22.01 23.16 8.30
N LYS A 480 21.10 23.75 7.51
CA LYS A 480 21.07 23.72 6.04
C LYS A 480 20.91 22.30 5.50
N ALA A 481 19.82 21.64 5.92
CA ALA A 481 19.45 20.33 5.37
C ALA A 481 19.39 20.38 3.84
N ALA A 482 20.10 19.47 3.18
CA ALA A 482 19.97 19.22 1.76
C ALA A 482 18.68 18.45 1.50
N PHE A 483 17.98 18.80 0.42
CA PHE A 483 16.87 18.02 -0.09
C PHE A 483 17.42 16.95 -1.04
N ASP A 484 17.30 15.70 -0.63
CA ASP A 484 17.89 14.55 -1.31
C ASP A 484 16.82 13.62 -1.88
N MET A 485 17.27 12.78 -2.80
CA MET A 485 16.48 11.78 -3.50
C MET A 485 17.26 10.47 -3.57
N ASP A 486 16.56 9.37 -3.37
CA ASP A 486 17.07 8.00 -3.48
C ASP A 486 16.11 7.15 -4.33
N GLY A 487 16.65 6.12 -4.99
CA GLY A 487 15.90 5.23 -5.88
C GLY A 487 15.91 5.62 -7.37
N GLU A 488 14.87 5.20 -8.09
CA GLU A 488 14.72 5.39 -9.54
C GLU A 488 14.49 6.86 -9.90
N LEU A 489 14.96 7.25 -11.08
CA LEU A 489 15.02 8.64 -11.52
C LEU A 489 13.90 9.03 -12.49
N ASP A 490 13.32 8.09 -13.21
CA ASP A 490 12.46 8.32 -14.38
C ASP A 490 10.99 7.92 -14.14
N ILE A 491 10.58 7.85 -12.88
CA ILE A 491 9.22 7.46 -12.49
C ILE A 491 8.24 8.62 -12.72
N HIS A 492 7.12 8.37 -13.36
CA HIS A 492 6.11 9.39 -13.67
C HIS A 492 4.68 8.81 -13.66
N TYR A 493 3.67 9.67 -13.60
CA TYR A 493 2.29 9.21 -13.69
C TYR A 493 1.91 8.82 -15.13
N PRO A 494 1.05 7.79 -15.32
CA PRO A 494 0.51 7.46 -16.63
C PRO A 494 -0.34 8.60 -17.21
N SER A 495 -0.19 8.81 -18.52
CA SER A 495 -1.01 9.74 -19.32
C SER A 495 -2.08 9.03 -20.14
N SER A 496 -1.93 7.73 -20.41
CA SER A 496 -2.88 6.89 -21.13
C SER A 496 -3.65 5.95 -20.20
N LEU A 497 -4.77 5.41 -20.68
CA LEU A 497 -5.46 4.32 -19.99
C LEU A 497 -4.52 3.11 -19.89
N ILE A 498 -4.34 2.58 -18.69
CA ILE A 498 -3.58 1.36 -18.40
C ILE A 498 -4.44 0.38 -17.61
N ASN A 499 -4.11 -0.92 -17.69
CA ASN A 499 -4.76 -1.98 -16.93
C ASN A 499 -6.28 -2.04 -17.06
N GLY A 500 -6.83 -1.73 -18.24
CA GLY A 500 -8.27 -1.81 -18.48
C GLY A 500 -8.81 -3.23 -18.59
N ASP A 501 -7.91 -4.20 -18.76
CA ASP A 501 -8.14 -5.65 -18.73
C ASP A 501 -7.81 -6.27 -17.37
N PHE A 502 -7.35 -5.48 -16.39
CA PHE A 502 -7.02 -5.91 -15.02
C PHE A 502 -5.91 -6.97 -14.91
N GLU A 503 -5.17 -7.21 -15.99
CA GLU A 503 -4.15 -8.27 -16.07
C GLU A 503 -2.90 -8.00 -15.23
N PHE A 504 -2.81 -6.84 -14.56
CA PHE A 504 -1.80 -6.62 -13.51
C PHE A 504 -2.09 -7.46 -12.25
N GLY A 505 -3.28 -8.07 -12.14
CA GLY A 505 -3.72 -8.85 -10.98
C GLY A 505 -4.01 -8.00 -9.74
N LYS A 506 -4.11 -6.68 -9.91
CA LYS A 506 -4.35 -5.65 -8.89
C LYS A 506 -4.85 -4.38 -9.57
N LEU A 507 -5.38 -3.44 -8.79
CA LEU A 507 -5.92 -2.17 -9.28
C LEU A 507 -4.88 -1.13 -9.69
N ASP A 508 -3.63 -1.51 -9.93
CA ASP A 508 -2.63 -0.59 -10.47
C ASP A 508 -3.16 0.03 -11.79
N GLY A 509 -3.10 1.35 -11.94
CA GLY A 509 -3.71 2.16 -12.98
C GLY A 509 -5.04 2.78 -12.57
N TRP A 510 -5.75 2.16 -11.64
CA TRP A 510 -7.07 2.58 -11.18
C TRP A 510 -6.99 3.18 -9.77
N THR A 511 -7.71 4.28 -9.59
CA THR A 511 -8.01 4.81 -8.26
C THR A 511 -9.31 4.21 -7.75
N LYS A 512 -9.37 3.91 -6.46
CA LYS A 512 -10.49 3.23 -5.80
C LYS A 512 -11.09 4.10 -4.69
N VAL A 513 -12.41 4.09 -4.61
CA VAL A 513 -13.20 4.53 -3.45
C VAL A 513 -14.19 3.42 -3.09
N GLY A 514 -14.31 3.08 -1.80
CA GLY A 514 -15.17 1.98 -1.34
C GLY A 514 -14.70 0.61 -1.82
N ASP A 515 -15.64 -0.27 -2.19
CA ASP A 515 -15.34 -1.63 -2.60
C ASP A 515 -14.95 -1.77 -4.08
N GLY A 516 -13.72 -2.20 -4.31
CA GLY A 516 -13.15 -2.33 -5.65
C GLY A 516 -11.94 -3.23 -5.58
N ARG A 517 -11.92 -4.26 -6.42
CA ARG A 517 -10.89 -5.30 -6.38
C ARG A 517 -10.58 -5.81 -7.77
N VAL A 518 -9.49 -6.56 -7.88
CA VAL A 518 -9.20 -7.42 -9.02
C VAL A 518 -9.28 -8.85 -8.54
N ILE A 519 -10.06 -9.65 -9.24
CA ILE A 519 -10.31 -11.06 -8.91
C ILE A 519 -10.02 -11.92 -10.12
N SER A 520 -9.65 -13.17 -9.88
CA SER A 520 -9.43 -14.12 -10.97
C SER A 520 -10.74 -14.79 -11.44
N GLN A 521 -11.75 -14.82 -10.57
CA GLN A 521 -13.04 -15.48 -10.80
C GLN A 521 -14.04 -15.06 -9.71
N LEU A 522 -15.34 -15.16 -10.01
CA LEU A 522 -16.43 -15.04 -9.02
C LEU A 522 -17.40 -16.21 -9.22
N GLY A 523 -17.44 -17.17 -8.29
CA GLY A 523 -18.25 -18.38 -8.44
C GLY A 523 -17.86 -19.15 -9.71
N THR A 524 -18.71 -19.19 -10.74
CA THR A 524 -18.38 -19.79 -12.06
C THR A 524 -18.04 -18.76 -13.15
N GLN A 525 -18.04 -17.47 -12.81
CA GLN A 525 -17.81 -16.39 -13.78
C GLN A 525 -16.31 -16.15 -13.95
N SER A 526 -15.83 -16.31 -15.18
CA SER A 526 -14.45 -16.02 -15.56
C SER A 526 -14.35 -14.68 -16.31
N PRO A 527 -13.15 -14.07 -16.32
CA PRO A 527 -12.83 -12.94 -17.18
C PRO A 527 -13.17 -13.22 -18.65
N THR A 528 -13.51 -12.17 -19.40
CA THR A 528 -13.80 -12.27 -20.85
C THR A 528 -12.54 -12.40 -21.69
N GLY A 529 -11.40 -12.01 -21.12
CA GLY A 529 -10.06 -12.23 -21.64
C GLY A 529 -9.06 -12.33 -20.48
N GLY A 530 -7.86 -12.83 -20.75
CA GLY A 530 -6.82 -12.87 -19.72
C GLY A 530 -7.10 -13.82 -18.56
N LYS A 531 -6.60 -13.46 -17.38
CA LYS A 531 -6.65 -14.21 -16.11
C LYS A 531 -7.38 -13.48 -15.00
N PHE A 532 -7.62 -12.19 -15.14
CA PHE A 532 -8.17 -11.32 -14.11
C PHE A 532 -9.30 -10.43 -14.65
N MET A 533 -10.17 -9.98 -13.75
CA MET A 533 -11.22 -9.01 -14.04
C MET A 533 -11.38 -8.07 -12.84
N GLY A 534 -11.92 -6.89 -13.09
CA GLY A 534 -12.31 -5.97 -12.02
C GLY A 534 -13.64 -6.37 -11.40
N ILE A 535 -13.83 -6.03 -10.14
CA ILE A 535 -15.13 -6.07 -9.46
C ILE A 535 -15.33 -4.78 -8.66
N ILE A 536 -16.52 -4.20 -8.74
CA ILE A 536 -17.01 -3.15 -7.84
C ILE A 536 -18.37 -3.58 -7.29
N SER A 537 -18.66 -3.24 -6.03
CA SER A 537 -19.82 -3.79 -5.33
C SER A 537 -20.37 -2.88 -4.25
N THR A 538 -21.54 -3.18 -3.74
CA THR A 538 -22.16 -2.52 -2.57
C THR A 538 -21.54 -2.92 -1.23
N GLY A 539 -20.69 -3.96 -1.25
CA GLY A 539 -19.81 -4.31 -0.14
C GLY A 539 -19.72 -5.80 0.19
N LEU A 540 -20.63 -6.61 -0.35
CA LEU A 540 -20.59 -8.09 -0.33
C LEU A 540 -20.46 -8.65 1.10
N GLY A 541 -21.18 -8.05 2.05
CA GLY A 541 -21.08 -8.36 3.48
C GLY A 541 -19.74 -8.02 4.17
N TYR A 542 -18.71 -7.59 3.42
CA TYR A 542 -17.38 -7.24 3.95
C TYR A 542 -17.29 -5.78 4.41
N THR A 543 -17.92 -4.89 3.67
CA THR A 543 -17.99 -3.45 3.95
C THR A 543 -19.40 -2.95 3.65
N THR A 544 -19.73 -1.75 4.12
CA THR A 544 -20.96 -1.04 3.73
C THR A 544 -20.66 0.11 2.75
N ALA A 545 -19.40 0.22 2.32
CA ALA A 545 -18.96 1.26 1.41
C ALA A 545 -19.10 0.80 -0.04
N THR A 546 -19.99 1.46 -0.79
CA THR A 546 -20.23 1.21 -2.21
C THR A 546 -19.01 1.48 -3.07
N GLY A 547 -18.85 0.65 -4.10
CA GLY A 547 -17.67 0.53 -4.91
C GLY A 547 -17.56 1.46 -6.10
N LYS A 548 -16.40 2.11 -6.23
CA LYS A 548 -16.06 2.96 -7.36
C LYS A 548 -14.60 2.82 -7.74
N ILE A 549 -14.35 2.65 -9.04
CA ILE A 549 -13.03 2.80 -9.63
C ILE A 549 -13.03 3.88 -10.69
N PHE A 550 -11.91 4.60 -10.82
CA PHE A 550 -11.75 5.59 -11.86
C PHE A 550 -10.31 5.72 -12.32
N GLN A 551 -10.14 6.19 -13.55
CA GLN A 551 -8.85 6.48 -14.13
C GLN A 551 -8.91 7.75 -14.95
N SER A 552 -7.92 8.63 -14.76
CA SER A 552 -7.77 9.84 -15.56
C SER A 552 -6.68 9.64 -16.61
N PHE A 553 -6.99 9.94 -17.87
CA PHE A 553 -6.08 9.75 -19.00
C PHE A 553 -6.44 10.66 -20.17
N ARG A 554 -5.51 10.85 -21.10
CA ARG A 554 -5.69 11.61 -22.34
C ARG A 554 -6.31 10.72 -23.42
N ILE A 555 -7.33 11.23 -24.10
CA ILE A 555 -7.82 10.64 -25.35
C ILE A 555 -6.96 11.18 -26.49
N GLU A 556 -6.22 10.30 -27.15
CA GLU A 556 -5.37 10.66 -28.27
C GLU A 556 -6.20 11.03 -29.51
N LYS A 557 -5.63 11.84 -30.40
CA LYS A 557 -6.31 12.35 -31.60
C LYS A 557 -6.91 11.28 -32.53
N ASN A 558 -6.34 10.08 -32.53
CA ASN A 558 -6.83 8.95 -33.33
C ASN A 558 -7.86 8.08 -32.60
N GLN A 559 -8.08 8.30 -31.30
CA GLN A 559 -9.03 7.53 -30.52
C GLN A 559 -10.43 8.13 -30.62
N THR A 560 -11.41 7.29 -30.87
CA THR A 560 -12.82 7.67 -31.08
C THR A 560 -13.78 6.76 -30.32
N THR A 561 -13.33 5.61 -29.86
CA THR A 561 -14.21 4.59 -29.30
C THR A 561 -13.75 4.15 -27.92
N LEU A 562 -14.65 4.15 -26.94
CA LEU A 562 -14.48 3.46 -25.66
C LEU A 562 -15.27 2.16 -25.68
N ILE A 563 -14.63 1.07 -25.31
CA ILE A 563 -15.24 -0.26 -25.16
C ILE A 563 -15.11 -0.67 -23.70
N ILE A 564 -16.18 -1.20 -23.12
CA ILE A 564 -16.22 -1.73 -21.75
C ILE A 564 -17.05 -3.01 -21.78
N LYS A 565 -16.57 -4.07 -21.15
CA LYS A 565 -17.40 -5.23 -20.83
C LYS A 565 -17.75 -5.23 -19.36
N TRP A 566 -19.00 -5.56 -19.07
CA TRP A 566 -19.50 -5.62 -17.69
C TRP A 566 -20.52 -6.73 -17.50
N ASN A 567 -20.68 -7.21 -16.28
CA ASN A 567 -21.73 -8.17 -15.88
C ASN A 567 -22.30 -7.71 -14.55
N PHE A 568 -23.62 -7.52 -14.47
CA PHE A 568 -24.32 -7.05 -13.27
C PHE A 568 -24.91 -8.26 -12.55
N LEU A 569 -24.55 -8.44 -11.28
CA LEU A 569 -25.05 -9.50 -10.40
C LEU A 569 -25.73 -8.85 -9.19
N SER A 570 -26.91 -9.31 -8.79
CA SER A 570 -27.59 -8.76 -7.62
C SER A 570 -28.56 -9.76 -6.99
N GLU A 571 -28.69 -9.66 -5.67
CA GLU A 571 -29.72 -10.33 -4.87
C GLU A 571 -31.09 -9.63 -4.99
N GLU A 572 -31.13 -8.41 -5.51
CA GLU A 572 -32.38 -7.65 -5.61
C GLU A 572 -33.29 -8.10 -6.76
N PHE A 573 -32.74 -8.82 -7.73
CA PHE A 573 -33.51 -9.32 -8.85
C PHE A 573 -34.60 -10.27 -8.38
N LEU A 574 -35.80 -10.09 -8.95
CA LEU A 574 -37.04 -10.84 -8.66
C LEU A 574 -37.69 -10.57 -7.30
N GLU A 575 -36.95 -10.13 -6.29
CA GLU A 575 -37.49 -9.72 -4.99
C GLU A 575 -37.91 -8.25 -4.97
N PHE A 576 -37.12 -7.35 -5.58
CA PHE A 576 -37.25 -5.90 -5.43
C PHE A 576 -37.52 -5.12 -6.72
N ILE A 577 -37.88 -5.80 -7.81
CA ILE A 577 -38.34 -5.15 -9.04
C ILE A 577 -39.61 -4.31 -8.76
N ASN A 578 -39.63 -3.05 -9.24
CA ASN A 578 -40.64 -2.02 -8.97
C ASN A 578 -40.76 -1.65 -7.48
N SER A 579 -39.65 -1.61 -6.76
CA SER A 579 -39.60 -1.21 -5.35
C SER A 579 -38.76 0.04 -5.10
N GLN A 580 -38.60 0.43 -3.83
CA GLN A 580 -37.71 1.53 -3.45
C GLN A 580 -36.22 1.13 -3.47
N TYR A 581 -35.94 -0.18 -3.50
CA TYR A 581 -34.60 -0.72 -3.56
C TYR A 581 -34.17 -0.82 -5.01
N GLN A 582 -33.12 -0.07 -5.37
CA GLN A 582 -32.75 0.24 -6.76
C GLN A 582 -31.24 0.35 -6.91
N ASP A 583 -30.54 -0.70 -6.52
CA ASP A 583 -29.11 -0.79 -6.76
C ASP A 583 -28.79 -0.52 -8.23
N TYR A 584 -27.65 0.13 -8.45
CA TYR A 584 -27.32 0.65 -9.77
C TYR A 584 -25.86 0.44 -10.16
N PHE A 585 -25.68 0.41 -11.48
CA PHE A 585 -24.39 0.52 -12.15
C PHE A 585 -24.37 1.76 -13.02
N ARG A 586 -23.30 2.55 -12.89
CA ARG A 586 -23.13 3.80 -13.64
C ARG A 586 -21.72 3.90 -14.22
N ILE A 587 -21.66 4.27 -15.50
CA ILE A 587 -20.44 4.59 -16.22
C ILE A 587 -20.56 6.02 -16.74
N TYR A 588 -19.58 6.87 -16.48
CA TYR A 588 -19.57 8.21 -17.03
C TYR A 588 -18.15 8.72 -17.30
N ILE A 589 -18.07 9.68 -18.22
CA ILE A 589 -16.85 10.43 -18.52
C ILE A 589 -17.04 11.89 -18.12
N LYS A 590 -16.03 12.47 -17.48
CA LYS A 590 -15.96 13.91 -17.24
C LYS A 590 -14.61 14.47 -17.65
N VAL A 591 -14.60 15.72 -18.09
CA VAL A 591 -13.38 16.55 -18.11
C VAL A 591 -13.30 17.31 -16.81
N LYS A 592 -12.11 17.80 -16.45
CA LYS A 592 -11.93 18.62 -15.25
C LYS A 592 -12.95 19.76 -15.16
N ASN A 593 -13.65 19.85 -14.03
CA ASN A 593 -14.71 20.83 -13.75
C ASN A 593 -15.88 20.84 -14.77
N GLY A 594 -15.96 19.85 -15.66
CA GLY A 594 -17.04 19.70 -16.62
C GLY A 594 -18.20 18.87 -16.04
N PRO A 595 -19.36 18.87 -16.71
CA PRO A 595 -20.46 17.99 -16.34
C PRO A 595 -20.08 16.52 -16.53
N GLU A 596 -20.72 15.65 -15.76
CA GLU A 596 -20.67 14.20 -15.98
C GLU A 596 -21.46 13.85 -17.23
N ASN A 597 -20.81 13.19 -18.19
CA ASN A 597 -21.46 12.65 -19.37
C ASN A 597 -21.71 11.16 -19.11
N VAL A 598 -22.92 10.86 -18.68
CA VAL A 598 -23.35 9.49 -18.37
C VAL A 598 -23.40 8.68 -19.66
N LEU A 599 -22.59 7.64 -19.71
CA LEU A 599 -22.54 6.69 -20.82
C LEU A 599 -23.54 5.56 -20.59
N VAL A 600 -23.61 5.07 -19.34
CA VAL A 600 -24.57 4.07 -18.88
C VAL A 600 -25.03 4.41 -17.46
N SER A 601 -26.31 4.20 -17.20
CA SER A 601 -26.88 4.15 -15.87
C SER A 601 -28.00 3.11 -15.92
N LYS A 602 -27.89 2.08 -15.09
CA LYS A 602 -28.78 0.94 -15.04
C LYS A 602 -29.13 0.64 -13.59
N THR A 603 -30.41 0.75 -13.24
CA THR A 603 -30.95 0.25 -11.97
C THR A 603 -31.51 -1.16 -12.11
N ILE A 604 -31.89 -1.80 -11.00
CA ILE A 604 -32.63 -3.06 -10.99
C ILE A 604 -33.81 -3.05 -11.95
N ASP A 605 -34.69 -2.05 -11.88
CA ASP A 605 -35.89 -2.02 -12.74
C ASP A 605 -35.56 -1.91 -14.22
N GLN A 606 -34.53 -1.13 -14.56
CA GLN A 606 -34.11 -0.97 -15.94
C GLN A 606 -33.52 -2.26 -16.51
N ILE A 607 -32.69 -2.97 -15.73
CA ILE A 607 -32.14 -4.27 -16.14
C ILE A 607 -33.24 -5.32 -16.20
N ALA A 608 -34.13 -5.37 -15.21
CA ALA A 608 -35.25 -6.29 -15.20
C ALA A 608 -36.13 -6.10 -16.45
N SER A 609 -36.42 -4.85 -16.83
CA SER A 609 -37.14 -4.54 -18.07
C SER A 609 -36.38 -5.00 -19.32
N ASP A 610 -35.08 -4.72 -19.43
CA ASP A 610 -34.26 -5.11 -20.58
C ASP A 610 -34.20 -6.64 -20.78
N TYR A 611 -34.24 -7.39 -19.67
CA TYR A 611 -34.15 -8.85 -19.65
C TYR A 611 -35.52 -9.55 -19.56
N GLY A 612 -36.62 -8.80 -19.46
CA GLY A 612 -37.98 -9.34 -19.33
C GLY A 612 -38.25 -10.04 -17.99
N ALA A 613 -37.53 -9.66 -16.94
CA ALA A 613 -37.70 -10.18 -15.60
C ALA A 613 -38.91 -9.54 -14.89
N LYS A 614 -39.58 -10.30 -14.02
CA LYS A 614 -40.76 -9.86 -13.26
C LYS A 614 -40.68 -10.29 -11.81
N LYS A 615 -41.10 -9.38 -10.92
CA LYS A 615 -41.22 -9.62 -9.47
C LYS A 615 -42.18 -10.77 -9.18
N PHE A 616 -41.97 -11.44 -8.06
CA PHE A 616 -43.00 -12.24 -7.42
C PHE A 616 -44.22 -11.40 -7.01
N ASN A 617 -45.41 -11.71 -7.55
CA ASN A 617 -46.67 -11.14 -7.05
C ASN A 617 -47.43 -12.20 -6.24
N GLN A 618 -47.35 -12.10 -4.91
CA GLN A 618 -48.12 -12.96 -4.01
C GLN A 618 -49.65 -12.87 -4.23
N GLU A 619 -50.14 -11.73 -4.72
CA GLU A 619 -51.58 -11.49 -4.91
C GLU A 619 -52.16 -12.24 -6.13
N ASP A 620 -51.34 -12.52 -7.15
CA ASP A 620 -51.79 -13.14 -8.41
C ASP A 620 -51.38 -14.62 -8.54
N GLY A 621 -50.60 -15.15 -7.58
CA GLY A 621 -50.06 -16.51 -7.64
C GLY A 621 -49.03 -16.71 -8.76
N GLU A 622 -48.50 -15.63 -9.35
CA GLU A 622 -47.48 -15.70 -10.39
C GLU A 622 -46.12 -16.03 -9.80
N VAL A 623 -45.46 -17.04 -10.37
CA VAL A 623 -44.08 -17.45 -10.04
C VAL A 623 -43.12 -16.36 -10.54
N PRO A 624 -42.05 -16.01 -9.79
CA PRO A 624 -41.07 -15.03 -10.26
C PRO A 624 -40.52 -15.47 -11.62
N GLN A 625 -40.42 -14.54 -12.57
CA GLN A 625 -39.91 -14.84 -13.91
C GLN A 625 -38.57 -14.16 -14.10
N PRO A 626 -37.45 -14.89 -14.15
CA PRO A 626 -36.14 -14.29 -14.39
C PRO A 626 -35.98 -13.68 -15.79
N GLY A 627 -36.87 -14.01 -16.73
CA GLY A 627 -36.69 -13.63 -18.13
C GLY A 627 -35.39 -14.24 -18.66
N ASN A 628 -34.52 -13.40 -19.22
CA ASN A 628 -33.19 -13.77 -19.69
C ASN A 628 -32.08 -13.61 -18.63
N LEU A 629 -32.41 -13.21 -17.39
CA LEU A 629 -31.43 -13.19 -16.31
C LEU A 629 -30.97 -14.62 -15.99
N VAL A 630 -29.69 -14.77 -15.67
CA VAL A 630 -29.09 -16.06 -15.35
C VAL A 630 -29.05 -16.22 -13.84
N PHE A 631 -29.70 -17.26 -13.33
CA PHE A 631 -29.59 -17.67 -11.93
C PHE A 631 -28.20 -18.27 -11.66
N VAL A 632 -27.50 -17.78 -10.64
CA VAL A 632 -26.12 -18.22 -10.33
C VAL A 632 -25.92 -18.76 -8.92
N SER A 633 -26.92 -18.67 -8.04
CA SER A 633 -26.86 -19.30 -6.72
C SER A 633 -27.01 -20.83 -6.80
N PRO A 634 -26.41 -21.60 -5.86
CA PRO A 634 -25.59 -21.15 -4.74
C PRO A 634 -24.10 -20.93 -5.11
N ALA A 635 -23.72 -21.03 -6.38
CA ALA A 635 -22.32 -20.89 -6.79
C ALA A 635 -21.79 -19.45 -6.64
N VAL A 636 -22.69 -18.47 -6.67
CA VAL A 636 -22.46 -17.10 -6.18
C VAL A 636 -23.56 -16.81 -5.16
N SER A 637 -23.15 -16.33 -3.99
CA SER A 637 -24.02 -15.92 -2.88
C SER A 637 -23.40 -14.68 -2.26
N PHE A 638 -24.21 -13.70 -1.88
CA PHE A 638 -23.75 -12.58 -1.05
C PHE A 638 -24.29 -12.79 0.37
N ASP A 639 -25.10 -11.90 0.94
CA ASP A 639 -25.50 -11.97 2.35
C ASP A 639 -26.77 -12.82 2.58
N VAL A 640 -27.84 -12.59 1.80
CA VAL A 640 -29.18 -13.10 2.17
C VAL A 640 -29.99 -13.71 1.03
N GLY A 641 -29.77 -13.29 -0.21
CA GLY A 641 -30.69 -13.52 -1.33
C GLY A 641 -30.14 -14.44 -2.42
N ASP A 642 -31.03 -14.84 -3.31
CA ASP A 642 -30.67 -15.54 -4.54
C ASP A 642 -30.11 -14.55 -5.56
N VAL A 643 -28.94 -14.84 -6.11
CA VAL A 643 -28.23 -13.96 -7.05
C VAL A 643 -28.60 -14.29 -8.49
N TYR A 644 -29.00 -13.26 -9.23
CA TYR A 644 -29.19 -13.32 -10.68
C TYR A 644 -28.22 -12.37 -11.39
N MET A 645 -27.91 -12.65 -12.66
CA MET A 645 -26.98 -11.83 -13.43
C MET A 645 -27.39 -11.58 -14.89
N THR A 646 -26.80 -10.56 -15.50
CA THR A 646 -27.01 -10.16 -16.90
C THR A 646 -26.22 -10.98 -17.91
N ASN A 647 -25.21 -11.74 -17.45
CA ASN A 647 -24.08 -12.22 -18.26
C ASN A 647 -23.23 -11.04 -18.80
N TRP A 648 -22.09 -11.33 -19.42
CA TRP A 648 -21.21 -10.31 -19.98
C TRP A 648 -21.86 -9.52 -21.10
N VAL A 649 -21.91 -8.20 -20.93
CA VAL A 649 -22.40 -7.21 -21.89
C VAL A 649 -21.22 -6.39 -22.39
N THR A 650 -21.06 -6.31 -23.72
CA THR A 650 -20.09 -5.39 -24.35
C THR A 650 -20.78 -4.09 -24.70
N ALA A 651 -20.33 -2.98 -24.11
CA ALA A 651 -20.79 -1.64 -24.43
C ALA A 651 -19.71 -0.86 -25.21
N THR A 652 -20.15 -0.10 -26.20
CA THR A 652 -19.30 0.70 -27.09
C THR A 652 -19.82 2.13 -27.14
N TYR A 653 -18.96 3.11 -26.91
CA TYR A 653 -19.32 4.52 -26.87
C TYR A 653 -18.43 5.35 -27.79
N ASP A 654 -19.02 6.34 -28.46
CA ASP A 654 -18.27 7.36 -29.19
C ASP A 654 -17.70 8.39 -28.19
N ILE A 655 -16.38 8.52 -28.21
CA ILE A 655 -15.60 9.46 -27.40
C ILE A 655 -14.83 10.47 -28.27
N SER A 656 -15.13 10.57 -29.57
CA SER A 656 -14.48 11.51 -30.49
C SER A 656 -14.55 12.97 -30.02
N GLY A 657 -15.61 13.35 -29.30
CA GLY A 657 -15.75 14.67 -28.67
C GLY A 657 -14.72 14.99 -27.57
N TYR A 658 -13.95 14.00 -27.11
CA TYR A 658 -12.93 14.12 -26.08
C TYR A 658 -11.49 14.06 -26.60
N GLN A 659 -11.27 13.94 -27.91
CA GLN A 659 -9.93 13.93 -28.51
C GLN A 659 -9.08 15.11 -28.05
N ASP A 660 -7.80 14.82 -27.77
CA ASP A 660 -6.79 15.72 -27.20
C ASP A 660 -7.14 16.30 -25.82
N LYS A 661 -8.17 15.77 -25.12
CA LYS A 661 -8.52 16.15 -23.75
C LYS A 661 -8.12 15.08 -22.76
N VAL A 662 -7.79 15.52 -21.54
CA VAL A 662 -7.72 14.64 -20.37
C VAL A 662 -9.15 14.43 -19.87
N VAL A 663 -9.52 13.17 -19.68
CA VAL A 663 -10.81 12.74 -19.17
C VAL A 663 -10.62 11.86 -17.95
N THR A 664 -11.64 11.80 -17.11
CA THR A 664 -11.78 10.80 -16.06
C THR A 664 -12.92 9.87 -16.42
N LEU A 665 -12.60 8.59 -16.61
CA LEU A 665 -13.58 7.52 -16.74
C LEU A 665 -13.90 6.99 -15.34
N VAL A 666 -15.18 6.97 -15.00
CA VAL A 666 -15.67 6.47 -13.70
C VAL A 666 -16.62 5.30 -13.93
N LEU A 667 -16.43 4.25 -13.14
CA LEU A 667 -17.32 3.09 -13.03
C LEU A 667 -17.70 2.94 -11.55
N GLU A 668 -18.99 2.99 -11.24
CA GLU A 668 -19.47 2.93 -9.86
C GLU A 668 -20.71 2.02 -9.73
N ALA A 669 -20.71 1.24 -8.65
CA ALA A 669 -21.87 0.53 -8.14
C ALA A 669 -22.42 1.34 -6.96
N GLY A 670 -23.74 1.39 -6.81
CA GLY A 670 -24.38 2.07 -5.69
C GLY A 670 -25.52 1.26 -5.10
N ASP A 671 -25.57 1.30 -3.78
CA ASP A 671 -26.61 0.73 -2.94
C ASP A 671 -27.74 1.76 -2.77
N VAL A 672 -28.99 1.36 -2.98
CA VAL A 672 -30.14 2.23 -2.80
C VAL A 672 -31.20 1.55 -1.97
N GLY A 673 -31.37 2.02 -0.74
CA GLY A 673 -32.56 1.73 0.07
C GLY A 673 -32.34 0.71 1.18
N ASP A 674 -31.28 -0.09 1.13
CA ASP A 674 -30.86 -0.95 2.23
C ASP A 674 -29.33 -1.04 2.39
N SER A 675 -28.84 -2.15 2.92
CA SER A 675 -27.41 -2.45 3.14
C SER A 675 -27.20 -3.96 3.38
N ILE A 676 -28.16 -4.78 2.93
CA ILE A 676 -28.29 -6.20 3.24
C ILE A 676 -28.33 -7.00 1.94
N TYR A 677 -29.05 -6.50 0.92
CA TYR A 677 -29.08 -7.10 -0.40
C TYR A 677 -27.98 -6.50 -1.24
N ASP A 678 -27.04 -7.34 -1.64
CA ASP A 678 -25.82 -6.87 -2.28
C ASP A 678 -25.88 -6.96 -3.82
N THR A 679 -25.14 -6.05 -4.44
CA THR A 679 -24.91 -5.98 -5.89
C THR A 679 -23.42 -5.95 -6.20
N ALA A 680 -23.01 -6.72 -7.21
CA ALA A 680 -21.66 -6.76 -7.75
C ALA A 680 -21.64 -6.53 -9.26
N ILE A 681 -20.68 -5.74 -9.73
CA ILE A 681 -20.43 -5.50 -11.14
C ILE A 681 -19.04 -6.02 -11.50
N LEU A 682 -18.99 -7.05 -12.35
CA LEU A 682 -17.74 -7.50 -12.96
C LEU A 682 -17.39 -6.60 -14.14
N LEU A 683 -16.10 -6.30 -14.32
CA LEU A 683 -15.57 -5.36 -15.30
C LEU A 683 -14.39 -5.98 -16.04
N ASP A 684 -14.34 -5.83 -17.36
CA ASP A 684 -13.22 -6.32 -18.17
C ASP A 684 -13.12 -5.59 -19.53
N ASP A 685 -11.98 -5.74 -20.22
CA ASP A 685 -11.70 -5.24 -21.57
C ASP A 685 -12.05 -3.76 -21.77
N ILE A 686 -11.70 -2.92 -20.78
CA ILE A 686 -11.85 -1.46 -20.85
C ILE A 686 -10.75 -0.94 -21.78
N SER A 687 -11.14 -0.46 -22.96
CA SER A 687 -10.16 0.00 -23.95
C SER A 687 -10.62 1.23 -24.72
N VAL A 688 -9.65 2.07 -25.08
CA VAL A 688 -9.85 3.21 -25.97
C VAL A 688 -9.14 2.98 -27.30
N LYS A 689 -9.87 3.13 -28.41
CA LYS A 689 -9.44 2.80 -29.77
C LYS A 689 -9.55 3.97 -30.71
#